data_AF-A0A847EFL8-F1
#
_entry.id   AF-A0A847EFL8-F1
#
_cell.length_a   1.000
_cell.length_b   1.000
_cell.length_c   1.000
_cell.angle_alpha   90.00
_cell.angle_beta   90.00
_cell.angle_gamma   90.00
#
_symmetry.space_group_name_H-M   'P 1'
#
loop_
_entity.id
_entity.type
_entity.pdbx_description
1 polymer ?
#
loop_
_entity_poly.entity_id
_entity_poly.type
_entity_poly.pdbx_seq_one_letter_code
_entity_poly.pdbx_strand_id
1 'polypeptide(L)'
;SALLVVVGLIQGMDWLDIFLLSVAAAVSAIPEGLPAVVTVVLAMGMRFMAKRNAVIRKLVAVETLGSATVICSDKTGTLTLNQMTVRSIYTGDRWIEVTGEGYSPEGSFLIDGTKIDIAQEPDIALHLRAGALCNDASLSQEEDGTWQIFGDPTEGALIVSAEKAGLTLASLNKDYPRIDEIPFQSENMYMAVLATFHPAGGGRVVYVKGAPEKILDFSSSYRVNGEVHPLTDEALEKIQSAAQKMAKDAMRVIATAYVELPAQVDDLEETHIKGELVFIGLNGMADPPREEAKESIRLCHAAGIKVIMITGDNLVTARSIADQLGLPEGKAVSGTELGEMSDEELSERVESISVFARIEPIQKLRIVNALKSRGHIVAMTGDGVNDAPALKTANIGISMGITGTDVAKEASDMTLADDNFSSVVAAVDEGRAIFNRLRNVMYLLLSTNIGELLALILCILFVGDKPLLAVQIIWVNLVTDSASSIPLSIEPKSGDELQQPPRHPSVGILFPGQLLRILFTAAYMGIAITLIFAWAHSRMPIEEARTLAFCTMVTFESFRAYNARSDERTIFKIGIFHNKWLNGAIVLAMALQIAVVYIEPFQAAFQTVPLSLEDWGIALIAAGSLFIIEELRKVFFPRLFSLGKWQPVTFRKK
;
A
#
# COMPACT_ATOMS: atom_id res chain seq x y z
N SER A 1 36.62 -8.81 23.93
CA SER A 1 37.19 -8.92 25.29
C SER A 1 38.37 -9.86 25.40
N ALA A 2 38.33 -11.13 24.95
CA ALA A 2 39.49 -12.04 25.07
C ALA A 2 40.78 -11.50 24.42
N LEU A 3 40.69 -10.86 23.24
CA LEU A 3 41.83 -10.21 22.59
C LEU A 3 42.42 -9.06 23.43
N LEU A 4 41.58 -8.28 24.10
CA LEU A 4 42.02 -7.18 24.97
C LEU A 4 42.71 -7.69 26.23
N VAL A 5 42.23 -8.80 26.79
CA VAL A 5 42.91 -9.46 27.92
C VAL A 5 44.31 -9.90 27.50
N VAL A 6 44.44 -10.56 26.35
CA VAL A 6 45.75 -11.01 25.84
C VAL A 6 46.68 -9.81 25.59
N VAL A 7 46.20 -8.76 24.93
CA VAL A 7 46.99 -7.55 24.67
C VAL A 7 47.39 -6.84 25.97
N GLY A 8 46.47 -6.70 26.93
CA GLY A 8 46.75 -6.08 28.22
C GLY A 8 47.77 -6.86 29.05
N LEU A 9 47.73 -8.20 29.01
CA LEU A 9 48.73 -9.06 29.65
C LEU A 9 50.11 -8.93 29.00
N ILE A 10 50.18 -8.86 27.67
CA ILE A 10 51.44 -8.64 26.95
C ILE A 10 52.07 -7.29 27.34
N GLN A 11 51.25 -6.26 27.56
CA GLN A 11 51.70 -4.93 27.95
C GLN A 11 51.95 -4.74 29.46
N GLY A 12 51.74 -5.78 30.28
CA GLY A 12 51.98 -5.71 31.72
C GLY A 12 51.00 -4.81 32.49
N MET A 13 49.77 -4.62 31.99
CA MET A 13 48.73 -3.85 32.67
C MET A 13 48.27 -4.53 33.98
N ASP A 14 47.78 -3.73 34.93
CA ASP A 14 47.19 -4.26 36.17
C ASP A 14 45.92 -5.08 35.89
N TRP A 15 45.71 -6.14 36.69
CA TRP A 15 44.55 -7.04 36.52
C TRP A 15 43.21 -6.30 36.65
N LEU A 16 43.11 -5.30 37.53
CA LEU A 16 41.89 -4.51 37.69
C LEU A 16 41.63 -3.64 36.45
N ASP A 17 42.67 -3.04 35.88
CA ASP A 17 42.57 -2.25 34.65
C ASP A 17 42.19 -3.12 33.44
N ILE A 18 42.81 -4.29 33.30
CA ILE A 18 42.46 -5.26 32.24
C ILE A 18 41.00 -5.69 32.38
N PHE A 19 40.53 -5.94 33.60
CA PHE A 19 39.16 -6.33 33.87
C PHE A 19 38.18 -5.20 33.53
N LEU A 20 38.37 -3.99 34.07
CA LEU A 20 37.51 -2.84 33.82
C LEU A 20 37.43 -2.49 32.33
N LEU A 21 38.56 -2.52 31.64
CA LEU A 21 38.64 -2.28 30.20
C LEU A 21 37.92 -3.38 29.40
N SER A 22 38.10 -4.64 29.78
CA SER A 22 37.47 -5.77 29.10
C SER A 22 35.95 -5.78 29.26
N VAL A 23 35.45 -5.33 30.42
CA VAL A 23 34.02 -5.11 30.68
C VAL A 23 33.53 -3.91 29.86
N ALA A 24 34.18 -2.76 29.92
CA ALA A 24 33.79 -1.58 29.15
C ALA A 24 33.75 -1.86 27.64
N ALA A 25 34.76 -2.57 27.11
CA ALA A 25 34.79 -2.98 25.71
C ALA A 25 33.75 -4.06 25.35
N ALA A 26 33.39 -4.94 26.30
CA ALA A 26 32.31 -5.90 26.09
C ALA A 26 30.95 -5.19 25.97
N VAL A 27 30.72 -4.21 26.85
CA VAL A 27 29.51 -3.37 26.88
C VAL A 27 29.44 -2.51 25.61
N SER A 28 30.54 -1.84 25.24
CA SER A 28 30.68 -1.05 24.00
C SER A 28 30.48 -1.87 22.72
N ALA A 29 30.90 -3.14 22.68
CA ALA A 29 30.70 -3.97 21.50
C ALA A 29 29.21 -4.28 21.22
N ILE A 30 28.33 -4.11 22.20
CA ILE A 30 26.88 -4.30 22.04
C ILE A 30 26.27 -2.95 21.70
N PRO A 31 25.53 -2.81 20.59
CA PRO A 31 24.85 -1.56 20.27
C PRO A 31 23.61 -1.40 21.18
N GLU A 32 23.82 -0.86 22.38
CA GLU A 32 22.80 -0.75 23.44
C GLU A 32 21.59 0.07 23.02
N GLY A 33 21.79 1.10 22.18
CA GLY A 33 20.72 1.92 21.63
C GLY A 33 19.87 1.21 20.56
N LEU A 34 20.32 0.08 20.02
CA LEU A 34 19.67 -0.56 18.87
C LEU A 34 18.22 -1.01 19.15
N PRO A 35 17.90 -1.72 20.26
CA PRO A 35 16.52 -2.11 20.53
C PRO A 35 15.56 -0.91 20.64
N ALA A 36 16.01 0.19 21.25
CA ALA A 36 15.25 1.42 21.37
C ALA A 36 15.02 2.07 20.00
N VAL A 37 16.09 2.21 19.20
CA VAL A 37 16.00 2.84 17.87
C VAL A 37 15.13 2.02 16.92
N VAL A 38 15.29 0.69 16.89
CA VAL A 38 14.43 -0.20 16.07
C VAL A 38 12.96 -0.01 16.44
N THR A 39 12.65 0.07 17.73
CA THR A 39 11.29 0.33 18.22
C THR A 39 10.77 1.67 17.72
N VAL A 40 11.58 2.73 17.77
CA VAL A 40 11.21 4.06 17.27
C VAL A 40 10.99 4.05 15.75
N VAL A 41 11.89 3.45 14.96
CA VAL A 41 11.73 3.33 13.49
C VAL A 41 10.38 2.67 13.18
N LEU A 42 10.10 1.53 13.80
CA LEU A 42 8.89 0.76 13.54
C LEU A 42 7.65 1.52 14.00
N ALA A 43 7.66 2.11 15.20
CA ALA A 43 6.53 2.88 15.73
C ALA A 43 6.18 4.08 14.84
N MET A 44 7.19 4.84 14.41
CA MET A 44 7.00 5.96 13.49
C MET A 44 6.53 5.49 12.11
N GLY A 45 7.10 4.41 11.61
CA GLY A 45 6.70 3.76 10.36
C GLY A 45 5.23 3.35 10.36
N MET A 46 4.79 2.65 11.42
CA MET A 46 3.38 2.28 11.61
C MET A 46 2.47 3.51 11.69
N ARG A 47 2.90 4.59 12.34
CA ARG A 47 2.13 5.83 12.39
C ARG A 47 1.96 6.46 11.00
N PHE A 48 2.98 6.40 10.14
CA PHE A 48 2.86 6.87 8.75
C PHE A 48 1.96 5.98 7.91
N MET A 49 2.05 4.65 8.07
CA MET A 49 1.14 3.70 7.42
C MET A 49 -0.32 3.91 7.85
N ALA A 50 -0.57 4.08 9.15
CA ALA A 50 -1.93 4.30 9.67
C ALA A 50 -2.55 5.61 9.15
N LYS A 51 -1.74 6.67 8.94
CA LYS A 51 -2.19 7.91 8.28
C LYS A 51 -2.57 7.72 6.81
N ARG A 52 -2.12 6.63 6.19
CA ARG A 52 -2.49 6.19 4.85
C ARG A 52 -3.35 4.93 4.90
N ASN A 53 -4.19 4.84 5.93
CA ASN A 53 -5.20 3.80 6.13
C ASN A 53 -4.67 2.35 6.23
N ALA A 54 -3.36 2.15 6.41
CA ALA A 54 -2.78 0.82 6.61
C ALA A 54 -2.43 0.59 8.09
N VAL A 55 -3.25 -0.18 8.78
CA VAL A 55 -3.10 -0.47 10.22
C VAL A 55 -2.34 -1.78 10.42
N ILE A 56 -1.11 -1.70 10.89
CA ILE A 56 -0.26 -2.87 11.14
C ILE A 56 -0.60 -3.49 12.49
N ARG A 57 -0.85 -4.80 12.51
CA ARG A 57 -1.08 -5.59 13.74
C ARG A 57 0.19 -6.27 14.23
N LYS A 58 1.08 -6.70 13.33
CA LYS A 58 2.34 -7.37 13.66
C LYS A 58 3.54 -6.62 13.10
N LEU A 59 4.48 -6.24 13.97
CA LEU A 59 5.68 -5.47 13.59
C LEU A 59 6.51 -6.11 12.46
N VAL A 60 6.60 -7.44 12.46
CA VAL A 60 7.34 -8.21 11.43
C VAL A 60 6.71 -8.07 10.04
N ALA A 61 5.42 -7.73 9.96
CA ALA A 61 4.71 -7.55 8.70
C ALA A 61 5.23 -6.35 7.91
N VAL A 62 5.70 -5.31 8.60
CA VAL A 62 6.24 -4.08 8.00
C VAL A 62 7.41 -4.37 7.07
N GLU A 63 8.39 -5.15 7.55
CA GLU A 63 9.56 -5.53 6.75
C GLU A 63 9.15 -6.45 5.60
N THR A 64 8.34 -7.46 5.92
CA THR A 64 7.93 -8.51 4.98
C THR A 64 7.17 -7.90 3.81
N LEU A 65 6.28 -6.93 4.07
CA LEU A 65 5.49 -6.22 3.06
C LEU A 65 6.37 -5.43 2.08
N GLY A 66 7.45 -4.80 2.56
CA GLY A 66 8.41 -4.11 1.68
C GLY A 66 9.13 -5.05 0.70
N SER A 67 9.14 -6.36 0.99
CA SER A 67 9.74 -7.41 0.17
C SER A 67 8.70 -8.24 -0.61
N ALA A 68 7.43 -7.83 -0.59
CA ALA A 68 6.36 -8.52 -1.33
C ALA A 68 6.69 -8.58 -2.83
N THR A 69 6.58 -9.78 -3.41
CA THR A 69 6.77 -10.00 -4.85
C THR A 69 5.45 -10.24 -5.56
N VAL A 70 4.42 -10.67 -4.83
CA VAL A 70 3.08 -10.90 -5.35
C VAL A 70 2.04 -10.37 -4.36
N ILE A 71 1.05 -9.67 -4.89
CA ILE A 71 -0.14 -9.27 -4.14
C ILE A 71 -1.33 -9.98 -4.77
N CYS A 72 -1.91 -10.92 -4.03
CA CYS A 72 -3.19 -11.53 -4.34
C CYS A 72 -4.28 -10.65 -3.75
N SER A 73 -5.07 -10.01 -4.61
CA SER A 73 -6.15 -9.13 -4.20
C SER A 73 -7.50 -9.74 -4.54
N ASP A 74 -8.43 -9.66 -3.60
CA ASP A 74 -9.84 -9.84 -3.90
C ASP A 74 -10.34 -8.67 -4.76
N LYS A 75 -11.32 -8.92 -5.63
CA LYS A 75 -11.88 -7.91 -6.53
C LYS A 75 -12.83 -6.96 -5.80
N THR A 76 -13.93 -7.51 -5.29
CA THR A 76 -15.08 -6.74 -4.79
C THR A 76 -14.68 -5.92 -3.57
N GLY A 77 -14.92 -4.61 -3.61
CA GLY A 77 -14.66 -3.69 -2.50
C GLY A 77 -13.20 -3.22 -2.38
N THR A 78 -12.25 -4.05 -2.80
CA THR A 78 -10.80 -3.71 -2.79
C THR A 78 -10.30 -3.09 -4.09
N LEU A 79 -10.52 -3.76 -5.23
CA LEU A 79 -10.16 -3.25 -6.56
C LEU A 79 -11.30 -2.46 -7.20
N THR A 80 -12.53 -2.75 -6.79
CA THR A 80 -13.77 -2.11 -7.26
C THR A 80 -14.43 -1.34 -6.13
N LEU A 81 -15.40 -0.48 -6.47
CA LEU A 81 -16.15 0.29 -5.48
C LEU A 81 -17.13 -0.56 -4.66
N ASN A 82 -17.48 -1.77 -5.14
CA ASN A 82 -18.62 -2.54 -4.63
C ASN A 82 -19.92 -1.72 -4.67
N GLN A 83 -20.05 -0.87 -5.69
CA GLN A 83 -21.20 0.00 -5.90
C GLN A 83 -21.69 -0.19 -7.33
N MET A 84 -22.78 -0.95 -7.46
CA MET A 84 -23.36 -1.24 -8.78
C MET A 84 -23.73 0.08 -9.45
N THR A 85 -23.21 0.31 -10.66
CA THR A 85 -23.36 1.59 -11.36
C THR A 85 -23.79 1.33 -12.80
N VAL A 86 -24.82 2.03 -13.28
CA VAL A 86 -25.19 2.00 -14.70
C VAL A 86 -24.09 2.66 -15.51
N ARG A 87 -23.55 1.93 -16.49
CA ARG A 87 -22.45 2.35 -17.37
C ARG A 87 -22.89 2.57 -18.80
N SER A 88 -23.86 1.78 -19.25
CA SER A 88 -24.34 1.84 -20.62
C SER A 88 -25.84 1.69 -20.67
N ILE A 89 -26.48 2.46 -21.54
CA ILE A 89 -27.90 2.39 -21.84
C ILE A 89 -28.06 2.12 -23.34
N TYR A 90 -28.99 1.25 -23.69
CA TYR A 90 -29.43 1.04 -25.06
C TYR A 90 -30.93 1.33 -25.16
N THR A 91 -31.31 2.42 -25.82
CA THR A 91 -32.71 2.83 -26.00
C THR A 91 -32.84 3.68 -27.27
N GLY A 92 -34.00 3.64 -27.92
CA GLY A 92 -34.23 4.38 -29.18
C GLY A 92 -33.18 4.08 -30.25
N ASP A 93 -32.71 2.82 -30.32
CA ASP A 93 -31.64 2.37 -31.22
C ASP A 93 -30.27 3.06 -31.07
N ARG A 94 -30.02 3.71 -29.92
CA ARG A 94 -28.77 4.41 -29.62
C ARG A 94 -28.08 3.81 -28.41
N TRP A 95 -26.74 3.83 -28.45
CA TRP A 95 -25.88 3.53 -27.32
C TRP A 95 -25.56 4.82 -26.58
N ILE A 96 -25.80 4.82 -25.27
CA ILE A 96 -25.50 5.95 -24.40
C ILE A 96 -24.53 5.47 -23.33
N GLU A 97 -23.43 6.17 -23.17
CA GLU A 97 -22.49 5.98 -22.07
C GLU A 97 -22.90 6.87 -20.89
N VAL A 98 -22.86 6.30 -19.68
CA VAL A 98 -23.21 6.98 -18.44
C VAL A 98 -21.94 7.18 -17.62
N THR A 99 -21.56 8.42 -17.37
CA THR A 99 -20.39 8.76 -16.55
C THR A 99 -20.76 8.95 -15.07
N GLY A 100 -19.74 9.13 -14.24
CA GLY A 100 -19.87 9.19 -12.78
C GLY A 100 -19.79 7.81 -12.15
N GLU A 101 -19.13 7.74 -11.00
CA GLU A 101 -18.81 6.49 -10.32
C GLU A 101 -19.62 6.32 -9.04
N GLY A 102 -19.95 5.06 -8.74
CA GLY A 102 -20.61 4.72 -7.49
C GLY A 102 -22.02 5.29 -7.36
N TYR A 103 -22.41 5.58 -6.11
CA TYR A 103 -23.76 6.05 -5.78
C TYR A 103 -23.93 7.58 -5.81
N SER A 104 -22.90 8.33 -6.20
CA SER A 104 -23.02 9.78 -6.39
C SER A 104 -23.94 10.09 -7.58
N PRO A 105 -24.94 10.98 -7.45
CA PRO A 105 -25.79 11.42 -8.54
C PRO A 105 -25.08 12.41 -9.49
N GLU A 106 -23.77 12.56 -9.39
CA GLU A 106 -22.96 13.35 -10.32
C GLU A 106 -22.55 12.50 -11.54
N GLY A 107 -22.84 13.00 -12.74
CA GLY A 107 -22.52 12.30 -13.98
C GLY A 107 -23.02 13.03 -15.22
N SER A 108 -22.83 12.42 -16.38
CA SER A 108 -23.31 12.92 -17.67
C SER A 108 -23.59 11.75 -18.60
N PHE A 109 -24.46 11.98 -19.57
CA PHE A 109 -24.80 11.02 -20.61
C PHE A 109 -24.10 11.43 -21.89
N LEU A 110 -23.47 10.47 -22.56
CA LEU A 110 -22.67 10.69 -23.75
C LEU A 110 -23.18 9.82 -24.91
N ILE A 111 -23.32 10.41 -26.09
CA ILE A 111 -23.49 9.69 -27.37
C ILE A 111 -22.30 10.05 -28.23
N ASP A 112 -21.56 9.04 -28.70
CA ASP A 112 -20.33 9.21 -29.49
C ASP A 112 -19.32 10.20 -28.85
N GLY A 113 -19.22 10.16 -27.52
CA GLY A 113 -18.34 11.04 -26.73
C GLY A 113 -18.86 12.47 -26.52
N THR A 114 -20.05 12.80 -27.02
CA THR A 114 -20.66 14.13 -26.88
C THR A 114 -21.73 14.13 -25.80
N LYS A 115 -21.69 15.11 -24.89
CA LYS A 115 -22.67 15.25 -23.82
C LYS A 115 -24.04 15.63 -24.36
N ILE A 116 -25.07 14.92 -23.91
CA ILE A 116 -26.47 15.16 -24.28
C ILE A 116 -27.27 15.72 -23.09
N ASP A 117 -28.35 16.44 -23.40
CA ASP A 117 -29.33 16.94 -22.44
C ASP A 117 -30.55 16.00 -22.43
N ILE A 118 -30.78 15.32 -21.30
CA ILE A 118 -31.85 14.33 -21.17
C ILE A 118 -33.24 14.97 -21.29
N ALA A 119 -33.38 16.27 -20.99
CA ALA A 119 -34.65 16.97 -21.15
C ALA A 119 -35.13 17.00 -22.62
N GLN A 120 -34.22 16.83 -23.58
CA GLN A 120 -34.50 16.83 -25.02
C GLN A 120 -34.63 15.41 -25.59
N GLU A 121 -34.48 14.39 -24.75
CA GLU A 121 -34.38 12.98 -25.17
C GLU A 121 -35.49 12.15 -24.49
N PRO A 122 -36.73 12.17 -25.04
CA PRO A 122 -37.91 11.65 -24.35
C PRO A 122 -37.85 10.15 -24.07
N ASP A 123 -37.25 9.35 -24.95
CA ASP A 123 -37.13 7.90 -24.76
C ASP A 123 -36.15 7.56 -23.64
N ILE A 124 -35.03 8.31 -23.53
CA ILE A 124 -34.06 8.14 -22.45
C ILE A 124 -34.68 8.57 -21.12
N ALA A 125 -35.40 9.70 -21.10
CA ALA A 125 -36.10 10.16 -19.90
C ALA A 125 -37.17 9.16 -19.44
N LEU A 126 -37.91 8.54 -20.36
CA LEU A 126 -38.88 7.49 -20.05
C LEU A 126 -38.20 6.22 -19.52
N HIS A 127 -37.10 5.81 -20.13
CA HIS A 127 -36.29 4.66 -19.71
C HIS A 127 -35.79 4.80 -18.27
N LEU A 128 -35.19 5.95 -17.96
CA LEU A 128 -34.71 6.27 -16.61
C LEU A 128 -35.85 6.36 -15.59
N ARG A 129 -36.98 6.99 -15.98
CA ARG A 129 -38.18 7.07 -15.15
C ARG A 129 -38.73 5.69 -14.81
N ALA A 130 -38.84 4.80 -15.79
CA ALA A 130 -39.34 3.43 -15.58
C ALA A 130 -38.44 2.67 -14.59
N GLY A 131 -37.12 2.79 -14.72
CA GLY A 131 -36.15 2.17 -13.80
C GLY A 131 -36.19 2.73 -12.37
N ALA A 132 -36.52 4.02 -12.21
CA ALA A 132 -36.64 4.67 -10.91
C ALA A 132 -38.00 4.43 -10.22
N LEU A 133 -39.11 4.40 -10.96
CA LEU A 133 -40.46 4.19 -10.39
C LEU A 133 -40.75 2.71 -10.10
N CYS A 134 -40.27 1.80 -10.96
CA CYS A 134 -40.37 0.36 -10.70
C CYS A 134 -39.21 -0.05 -9.79
N ASN A 135 -39.16 0.41 -8.54
CA ASN A 135 -37.99 0.29 -7.68
C ASN A 135 -38.34 0.38 -6.18
N ASP A 136 -37.72 -0.46 -5.35
CA ASP A 136 -37.92 -0.46 -3.89
C ASP A 136 -36.70 0.08 -3.12
N ALA A 137 -35.59 0.37 -3.80
CA ALA A 137 -34.43 0.98 -3.17
C ALA A 137 -34.63 2.48 -2.91
N SER A 138 -33.76 3.04 -2.07
CA SER A 138 -33.72 4.48 -1.82
C SER A 138 -32.28 4.98 -1.79
N LEU A 139 -32.08 6.19 -2.31
CA LEU A 139 -30.81 6.90 -2.27
C LEU A 139 -30.88 7.96 -1.17
N SER A 140 -29.87 7.98 -0.31
CA SER A 140 -29.76 8.93 0.80
C SER A 140 -28.34 9.49 0.89
N GLN A 141 -28.23 10.69 1.45
CA GLN A 141 -26.95 11.31 1.73
C GLN A 141 -26.74 11.36 3.25
N GLU A 142 -25.61 10.80 3.70
CA GLU A 142 -25.19 10.81 5.09
C GLU A 142 -24.70 12.20 5.54
N GLU A 143 -24.56 12.41 6.85
CA GLU A 143 -24.10 13.70 7.42
C GLU A 143 -22.70 14.12 6.93
N ASP A 144 -21.86 13.16 6.56
CA ASP A 144 -20.51 13.40 6.03
C ASP A 144 -20.48 13.72 4.52
N GLY A 145 -21.65 13.71 3.87
CA GLY A 145 -21.81 13.97 2.44
C GLY A 145 -21.75 12.71 1.56
N THR A 146 -21.52 11.52 2.12
CA THR A 146 -21.45 10.25 1.38
C THR A 146 -22.84 9.77 0.95
N TRP A 147 -22.95 9.30 -0.28
CA TRP A 147 -24.20 8.73 -0.81
C TRP A 147 -24.28 7.23 -0.51
N GLN A 148 -25.42 6.80 0.03
CA GLN A 148 -25.72 5.40 0.33
C GLN A 148 -27.04 4.96 -0.29
N ILE A 149 -27.07 3.69 -0.70
CA ILE A 149 -28.27 2.99 -1.15
C ILE A 149 -28.79 2.10 -0.03
N PHE A 150 -30.07 2.24 0.30
CA PHE A 150 -30.81 1.25 1.08
C PHE A 150 -31.67 0.43 0.13
N GLY A 151 -31.40 -0.87 0.03
CA GLY A 151 -32.08 -1.78 -0.90
C GLY A 151 -31.10 -2.62 -1.71
N ASP A 152 -31.57 -3.22 -2.80
CA ASP A 152 -30.71 -3.98 -3.70
C ASP A 152 -29.79 -3.05 -4.52
N PRO A 153 -28.49 -3.36 -4.69
CA PRO A 153 -27.57 -2.53 -5.46
C PRO A 153 -27.97 -2.33 -6.92
N THR A 154 -28.61 -3.31 -7.57
CA THR A 154 -29.11 -3.21 -8.95
C THR A 154 -30.18 -2.14 -9.05
N GLU A 155 -31.08 -2.13 -8.08
CA GLU A 155 -32.15 -1.16 -7.97
C GLU A 155 -31.61 0.25 -7.67
N GLY A 156 -30.67 0.34 -6.72
CA GLY A 156 -30.00 1.60 -6.41
C GLY A 156 -29.28 2.21 -7.63
N ALA A 157 -28.62 1.38 -8.45
CA ALA A 157 -27.96 1.83 -9.67
C ALA A 157 -28.92 2.52 -10.65
N LEU A 158 -30.16 2.03 -10.76
CA LEU A 158 -31.21 2.62 -11.62
C LEU A 158 -31.73 3.95 -11.05
N ILE A 159 -31.82 4.09 -9.73
CA ILE A 159 -32.18 5.36 -9.09
C ILE A 159 -31.08 6.39 -9.34
N VAL A 160 -29.82 6.01 -9.11
CA VAL A 160 -28.66 6.90 -9.30
C VAL A 160 -28.57 7.37 -10.75
N SER A 161 -28.84 6.52 -11.74
CA SER A 161 -28.87 6.95 -13.14
C SER A 161 -30.00 7.92 -13.45
N ALA A 162 -31.18 7.76 -12.84
CA ALA A 162 -32.27 8.74 -12.97
C ALA A 162 -31.94 10.09 -12.30
N GLU A 163 -31.37 10.06 -11.10
CA GLU A 163 -30.93 11.26 -10.36
C GLU A 163 -29.85 12.04 -11.14
N LYS A 164 -28.91 11.34 -11.81
CA LYS A 164 -27.92 11.97 -12.72
C LYS A 164 -28.57 12.75 -13.88
N ALA A 165 -29.79 12.38 -14.27
CA ALA A 165 -30.58 13.09 -15.28
C ALA A 165 -31.47 14.20 -14.69
N GLY A 166 -31.39 14.44 -13.39
CA GLY A 166 -32.26 15.39 -12.67
C GLY A 166 -33.66 14.84 -12.36
N LEU A 167 -33.89 13.53 -12.56
CA LEU A 167 -35.16 12.87 -12.28
C LEU A 167 -35.16 12.34 -10.86
N THR A 168 -35.52 13.20 -9.90
CA THR A 168 -35.50 12.82 -8.48
C THR A 168 -36.63 11.86 -8.14
N LEU A 169 -36.35 10.81 -7.35
CA LEU A 169 -37.36 9.82 -6.96
C LEU A 169 -38.54 10.47 -6.21
N ALA A 170 -38.26 11.47 -5.37
CA ALA A 170 -39.28 12.23 -4.66
C ALA A 170 -40.24 12.99 -5.60
N SER A 171 -39.73 13.58 -6.69
CA SER A 171 -40.57 14.23 -7.69
C SER A 171 -41.38 13.22 -8.49
N LEU A 172 -40.74 12.11 -8.89
CA LEU A 172 -41.39 11.06 -9.68
C LEU A 172 -42.53 10.40 -8.91
N ASN A 173 -42.35 10.08 -7.62
CA ASN A 173 -43.42 9.51 -6.79
C ASN A 173 -44.57 10.47 -6.53
N LYS A 174 -44.33 11.79 -6.61
CA LYS A 174 -45.38 12.80 -6.51
C LYS A 174 -46.18 12.91 -7.81
N ASP A 175 -45.51 12.82 -8.95
CA ASP A 175 -46.12 12.93 -10.28
C ASP A 175 -46.78 11.61 -10.74
N TYR A 176 -46.23 10.48 -10.27
CA TYR A 176 -46.66 9.12 -10.56
C TYR A 176 -46.85 8.29 -9.27
N PRO A 177 -47.80 8.65 -8.39
CA PRO A 177 -48.12 7.82 -7.22
C PRO A 177 -48.33 6.34 -7.57
N ARG A 178 -47.57 5.47 -6.89
CA ARG A 178 -47.68 4.00 -6.93
C ARG A 178 -49.01 3.56 -6.31
N ILE A 179 -49.70 2.65 -6.99
CA ILE A 179 -51.02 2.12 -6.59
C ILE A 179 -50.89 0.67 -6.15
N ASP A 180 -50.23 -0.16 -6.96
CA ASP A 180 -50.06 -1.58 -6.72
C ASP A 180 -48.74 -2.10 -7.32
N GLU A 181 -48.34 -3.31 -6.95
CA GLU A 181 -47.07 -3.91 -7.36
C GLU A 181 -47.13 -5.44 -7.53
N ILE A 182 -46.31 -5.93 -8.46
CA ILE A 182 -45.87 -7.32 -8.48
C ILE A 182 -44.39 -7.30 -8.07
N PRO A 183 -44.06 -7.72 -6.84
CA PRO A 183 -42.68 -7.69 -6.35
C PRO A 183 -41.82 -8.71 -7.09
N PHE A 184 -40.50 -8.46 -7.09
CA PHE A 184 -39.56 -9.37 -7.74
C PHE A 184 -39.55 -10.75 -7.07
N GLN A 185 -39.70 -11.79 -7.89
CA GLN A 185 -39.50 -13.19 -7.50
C GLN A 185 -38.47 -13.83 -8.43
N SER A 186 -37.52 -14.59 -7.87
CA SER A 186 -36.40 -15.17 -8.64
C SER A 186 -36.88 -16.12 -9.73
N GLU A 187 -38.00 -16.79 -9.52
CA GLU A 187 -38.66 -17.69 -10.47
C GLU A 187 -39.22 -16.94 -11.68
N ASN A 188 -39.68 -15.70 -11.47
CA ASN A 188 -40.34 -14.88 -12.48
C ASN A 188 -39.36 -13.93 -13.20
N MET A 189 -38.30 -13.49 -12.51
CA MET A 189 -37.23 -12.62 -12.99
C MET A 189 -37.68 -11.24 -13.51
N TYR A 190 -38.82 -10.74 -13.04
CA TYR A 190 -39.31 -9.38 -13.29
C TYR A 190 -39.98 -8.78 -12.05
N MET A 191 -40.13 -7.46 -12.07
CA MET A 191 -40.90 -6.65 -11.13
C MET A 191 -41.80 -5.72 -11.95
N ALA A 192 -43.01 -5.45 -11.48
CA ALA A 192 -43.93 -4.53 -12.12
C ALA A 192 -44.57 -3.59 -11.10
N VAL A 193 -44.77 -2.33 -11.48
CA VAL A 193 -45.36 -1.29 -10.63
C VAL A 193 -46.44 -0.55 -11.39
N LEU A 194 -47.65 -0.53 -10.83
CA LEU A 194 -48.78 0.24 -11.32
C LEU A 194 -48.73 1.64 -10.71
N ALA A 195 -48.73 2.66 -11.55
CA ALA A 195 -48.67 4.06 -11.16
C ALA A 195 -49.70 4.93 -11.91
N THR A 196 -50.00 6.10 -11.33
CA THR A 196 -50.74 7.17 -12.01
C THR A 196 -49.83 7.99 -12.91
N PHE A 197 -50.39 8.72 -13.87
CA PHE A 197 -49.71 9.86 -14.51
C PHE A 197 -50.63 11.11 -14.49
N HIS A 198 -50.10 12.26 -14.01
CA HIS A 198 -50.83 13.47 -13.53
C HIS A 198 -51.41 14.44 -14.62
N PRO A 199 -52.13 15.53 -14.25
CA PRO A 199 -53.54 15.68 -13.86
C PRO A 199 -54.44 16.19 -15.01
N ALA A 200 -55.37 15.36 -15.49
CA ALA A 200 -56.64 15.76 -16.14
C ALA A 200 -57.40 14.55 -16.68
N GLY A 201 -56.71 13.43 -16.94
CA GLY A 201 -57.26 12.29 -17.69
C GLY A 201 -57.28 10.93 -17.00
N GLY A 202 -56.71 10.78 -15.79
CA GLY A 202 -56.84 9.56 -14.98
C GLY A 202 -56.16 8.29 -15.50
N GLY A 203 -55.29 8.37 -16.52
CA GLY A 203 -54.61 7.19 -17.08
C GLY A 203 -53.73 6.45 -16.07
N ARG A 204 -53.66 5.12 -16.22
CA ARG A 204 -52.81 4.22 -15.43
C ARG A 204 -51.63 3.76 -16.30
N VAL A 205 -50.46 3.60 -15.71
CA VAL A 205 -49.28 3.05 -16.39
C VAL A 205 -48.65 1.98 -15.53
N VAL A 206 -48.25 0.87 -16.14
CA VAL A 206 -47.42 -0.14 -15.49
C VAL A 206 -46.01 0.00 -16.01
N TYR A 207 -45.06 0.22 -15.10
CA TYR A 207 -43.63 0.11 -15.41
C TYR A 207 -43.14 -1.27 -15.00
N VAL A 208 -42.36 -1.91 -15.88
CA VAL A 208 -41.82 -3.26 -15.64
C VAL A 208 -40.32 -3.21 -15.81
N LYS A 209 -39.58 -3.88 -14.91
CA LYS A 209 -38.15 -4.16 -15.08
C LYS A 209 -37.85 -5.64 -14.87
N GLY A 210 -36.84 -6.15 -15.53
CA GLY A 210 -36.45 -7.55 -15.35
C GLY A 210 -35.36 -8.02 -16.28
N ALA A 211 -35.18 -9.35 -16.33
CA ALA A 211 -34.27 -9.98 -17.27
C ALA A 211 -34.69 -9.66 -18.71
N PRO A 212 -33.74 -9.31 -19.62
CA PRO A 212 -34.06 -8.93 -21.00
C PRO A 212 -34.94 -9.95 -21.73
N GLU A 213 -34.64 -11.24 -21.56
CA GLU A 213 -35.39 -12.33 -22.20
C GLU A 213 -36.85 -12.38 -21.74
N LYS A 214 -37.12 -12.10 -20.45
CA LYS A 214 -38.48 -12.08 -19.91
C LYS A 214 -39.27 -10.86 -20.34
N ILE A 215 -38.64 -9.69 -20.34
CA ILE A 215 -39.30 -8.47 -20.78
C ILE A 215 -39.64 -8.54 -22.26
N LEU A 216 -38.74 -9.09 -23.08
CA LEU A 216 -38.98 -9.29 -24.52
C LEU A 216 -40.09 -10.32 -24.79
N ASP A 217 -40.16 -11.42 -24.03
CA ASP A 217 -41.26 -12.41 -24.12
C ASP A 217 -42.63 -11.80 -23.81
N PHE A 218 -42.68 -10.78 -22.94
CA PHE A 218 -43.91 -10.06 -22.61
C PHE A 218 -44.19 -8.87 -23.53
N SER A 219 -43.28 -8.51 -24.45
CA SER A 219 -43.40 -7.33 -25.30
C SER A 219 -44.02 -7.64 -26.66
N SER A 220 -45.01 -6.86 -27.06
CA SER A 220 -45.58 -6.87 -28.43
C SER A 220 -45.04 -5.75 -29.30
N SER A 221 -44.47 -4.73 -28.68
CA SER A 221 -43.99 -3.53 -29.36
C SER A 221 -42.74 -2.98 -28.68
N TYR A 222 -42.07 -2.04 -29.34
CA TYR A 222 -40.92 -1.33 -28.81
C TYR A 222 -40.99 0.13 -29.22
N ARG A 223 -40.34 1.00 -28.44
CA ARG A 223 -40.37 2.45 -28.64
C ARG A 223 -39.05 2.96 -29.24
N VAL A 224 -39.14 3.75 -30.30
CA VAL A 224 -37.99 4.43 -30.93
C VAL A 224 -38.40 5.83 -31.38
N ASN A 225 -37.59 6.83 -31.06
CA ASN A 225 -37.78 8.24 -31.40
C ASN A 225 -39.17 8.79 -30.99
N GLY A 226 -39.68 8.31 -29.87
CA GLY A 226 -40.99 8.70 -29.37
C GLY A 226 -42.20 7.98 -29.99
N GLU A 227 -41.99 7.10 -30.97
CA GLU A 227 -43.04 6.32 -31.65
C GLU A 227 -43.00 4.85 -31.21
N VAL A 228 -44.17 4.21 -31.19
CA VAL A 228 -44.32 2.79 -30.84
C VAL A 228 -44.43 1.97 -32.12
N HIS A 229 -43.56 0.98 -32.28
CA HIS A 229 -43.51 0.09 -33.43
C HIS A 229 -43.74 -1.36 -33.00
N PRO A 230 -44.37 -2.21 -33.85
CA PRO A 230 -44.47 -3.64 -33.59
C PRO A 230 -43.09 -4.28 -33.42
N LEU A 231 -42.95 -5.19 -32.46
CA LEU A 231 -41.70 -5.92 -32.23
C LEU A 231 -41.54 -7.00 -33.31
N THR A 232 -40.84 -6.67 -34.39
CA THR A 232 -40.52 -7.61 -35.47
C THR A 232 -39.35 -8.51 -35.08
N ASP A 233 -39.18 -9.64 -35.78
CA ASP A 233 -38.04 -10.56 -35.57
C ASP A 233 -36.69 -9.84 -35.71
N GLU A 234 -36.57 -8.90 -36.66
CA GLU A 234 -35.37 -8.09 -36.87
C GLU A 234 -35.08 -7.17 -35.67
N ALA A 235 -36.11 -6.51 -35.12
CA ALA A 235 -35.97 -5.66 -33.94
C ALA A 235 -35.61 -6.49 -32.69
N LEU A 236 -36.22 -7.67 -32.54
CA LEU A 236 -35.94 -8.61 -31.46
C LEU A 236 -34.47 -9.05 -31.49
N GLU A 237 -33.96 -9.50 -32.64
CA GLU A 237 -32.56 -9.89 -32.81
C GLU A 237 -31.60 -8.75 -32.48
N LYS A 238 -31.93 -7.52 -32.90
CA LYS A 238 -31.11 -6.32 -32.63
C LYS A 238 -31.01 -6.04 -31.13
N ILE A 239 -32.13 -6.06 -30.40
CA ILE A 239 -32.15 -5.82 -28.96
C ILE A 239 -31.42 -6.94 -28.20
N GLN A 240 -31.64 -8.20 -28.59
CA GLN A 240 -30.93 -9.33 -27.98
C GLN A 240 -29.42 -9.24 -28.22
N SER A 241 -28.98 -8.82 -29.41
CA SER A 241 -27.57 -8.58 -29.72
C SER A 241 -26.97 -7.46 -28.85
N ALA A 242 -27.73 -6.38 -28.60
CA ALA A 242 -27.31 -5.33 -27.68
C ALA A 242 -27.15 -5.85 -26.22
N ALA A 243 -28.10 -6.65 -25.73
CA ALA A 243 -28.00 -7.28 -24.41
C ALA A 243 -26.78 -8.22 -24.33
N GLN A 244 -26.53 -9.03 -25.36
CA GLN A 244 -25.36 -9.90 -25.43
C GLN A 244 -24.04 -9.12 -25.47
N LYS A 245 -24.00 -7.97 -26.14
CA LYS A 245 -22.82 -7.09 -26.14
C LYS A 245 -22.52 -6.55 -24.74
N MET A 246 -23.53 -6.01 -24.04
CA MET A 246 -23.36 -5.57 -22.65
C MET A 246 -22.89 -6.71 -21.73
N ALA A 247 -23.45 -7.91 -21.91
CA ALA A 247 -23.04 -9.09 -21.13
C ALA A 247 -21.58 -9.50 -21.41
N LYS A 248 -21.11 -9.41 -22.68
CA LYS A 248 -19.70 -9.63 -23.04
C LYS A 248 -18.77 -8.62 -22.38
N ASP A 249 -19.21 -7.37 -22.25
CA ASP A 249 -18.52 -6.31 -21.53
C ASP A 249 -18.66 -6.43 -20.00
N ALA A 250 -19.13 -7.60 -19.51
CA ALA A 250 -19.26 -7.95 -18.11
C ALA A 250 -20.31 -7.17 -17.32
N MET A 251 -21.25 -6.53 -18.02
CA MET A 251 -22.34 -5.79 -17.39
C MET A 251 -23.50 -6.74 -17.05
N ARG A 252 -24.10 -6.52 -15.88
CA ARG A 252 -25.45 -7.01 -15.56
C ARG A 252 -26.44 -6.19 -16.37
N VAL A 253 -27.29 -6.86 -17.14
CA VAL A 253 -28.26 -6.21 -18.05
C VAL A 253 -29.67 -6.30 -17.47
N ILE A 254 -30.34 -5.16 -17.34
CA ILE A 254 -31.74 -5.06 -16.91
C ILE A 254 -32.53 -4.34 -18.00
N ALA A 255 -33.61 -4.96 -18.47
CA ALA A 255 -34.54 -4.33 -19.40
C ALA A 255 -35.66 -3.60 -18.65
N THR A 256 -36.18 -2.54 -19.27
CA THR A 256 -37.37 -1.84 -18.80
C THR A 256 -38.39 -1.70 -19.93
N ALA A 257 -39.66 -1.81 -19.55
CA ALA A 257 -40.81 -1.69 -20.45
C ALA A 257 -41.97 -1.00 -19.74
N TYR A 258 -42.99 -0.61 -20.50
CA TYR A 258 -44.23 -0.08 -19.94
C TYR A 258 -45.46 -0.58 -20.70
N VAL A 259 -46.62 -0.48 -20.07
CA VAL A 259 -47.93 -0.59 -20.72
C VAL A 259 -48.88 0.44 -20.13
N GLU A 260 -49.70 1.05 -20.96
CA GLU A 260 -50.74 1.99 -20.53
C GLU A 260 -52.06 1.24 -20.33
N LEU A 261 -52.69 1.46 -19.18
CA LEU A 261 -53.94 0.82 -18.80
C LEU A 261 -55.08 1.85 -18.67
N PRO A 262 -56.34 1.42 -18.83
CA PRO A 262 -57.50 2.25 -18.55
C PRO A 262 -57.50 2.77 -17.10
N ALA A 263 -58.08 3.95 -16.89
CA ALA A 263 -58.14 4.65 -15.61
C ALA A 263 -58.79 3.84 -14.46
N GLN A 264 -59.58 2.83 -14.79
CA GLN A 264 -60.38 2.04 -13.85
C GLN A 264 -59.63 0.83 -13.26
N VAL A 265 -58.41 0.55 -13.73
CA VAL A 265 -57.59 -0.56 -13.21
C VAL A 265 -56.84 -0.10 -11.97
N ASP A 266 -57.15 -0.70 -10.83
CA ASP A 266 -56.56 -0.37 -9.53
C ASP A 266 -55.72 -1.53 -8.95
N ASP A 267 -55.83 -2.71 -9.54
CA ASP A 267 -55.15 -3.95 -9.18
C ASP A 267 -54.23 -4.43 -10.31
N LEU A 268 -53.02 -4.88 -9.96
CA LEU A 268 -52.01 -5.32 -10.92
C LEU A 268 -51.88 -6.84 -10.98
N GLU A 269 -52.46 -7.44 -12.02
CA GLU A 269 -52.26 -8.84 -12.39
C GLU A 269 -51.29 -9.04 -13.57
N GLU A 270 -50.65 -10.22 -13.66
CA GLU A 270 -49.75 -10.59 -14.78
C GLU A 270 -50.44 -10.56 -16.15
N THR A 271 -51.75 -10.81 -16.19
CA THR A 271 -52.58 -10.75 -17.41
C THR A 271 -52.56 -9.37 -18.07
N HIS A 272 -52.29 -8.30 -17.32
CA HIS A 272 -52.20 -6.94 -17.84
C HIS A 272 -50.87 -6.63 -18.54
N ILE A 273 -49.84 -7.42 -18.29
CA ILE A 273 -48.49 -7.18 -18.86
C ILE A 273 -48.14 -8.21 -19.93
N LYS A 274 -48.64 -9.44 -19.83
CA LYS A 274 -48.20 -10.55 -20.68
C LYS A 274 -48.62 -10.36 -22.14
N GLY A 275 -47.65 -10.05 -23.00
CA GLY A 275 -47.85 -9.86 -24.44
C GLY A 275 -48.32 -8.44 -24.82
N GLU A 276 -48.37 -7.51 -23.86
CA GLU A 276 -48.87 -6.15 -24.06
C GLU A 276 -47.78 -5.08 -23.82
N LEU A 277 -46.57 -5.49 -23.40
CA LEU A 277 -45.52 -4.51 -23.06
C LEU A 277 -44.97 -3.81 -24.31
N VAL A 278 -44.65 -2.52 -24.10
CA VAL A 278 -43.82 -1.71 -24.98
C VAL A 278 -42.40 -1.69 -24.40
N PHE A 279 -41.47 -2.35 -25.07
CA PHE A 279 -40.05 -2.33 -24.70
C PHE A 279 -39.46 -0.91 -24.84
N ILE A 280 -38.77 -0.42 -23.79
CA ILE A 280 -38.14 0.91 -23.78
C ILE A 280 -36.63 0.81 -24.05
N GLY A 281 -35.93 -0.04 -23.31
CA GLY A 281 -34.47 -0.11 -23.37
C GLY A 281 -33.80 -1.06 -22.40
N LEU A 282 -32.47 -1.09 -22.45
CA LEU A 282 -31.58 -1.87 -21.59
C LEU A 282 -30.68 -0.97 -20.75
N ASN A 283 -30.46 -1.35 -19.50
CA ASN A 283 -29.42 -0.82 -18.62
C ASN A 283 -28.33 -1.86 -18.44
N GLY A 284 -27.13 -1.56 -18.90
CA GLY A 284 -25.89 -2.27 -18.56
C GLY A 284 -25.25 -1.63 -17.34
N MET A 285 -25.15 -2.39 -16.25
CA MET A 285 -24.53 -1.94 -15.01
C MET A 285 -23.40 -2.86 -14.59
N ALA A 286 -22.37 -2.28 -13.98
CA ALA A 286 -21.21 -3.02 -13.50
C ALA A 286 -20.77 -2.48 -12.14
N ASP A 287 -19.99 -3.28 -11.43
CA ASP A 287 -19.21 -2.83 -10.28
C ASP A 287 -17.89 -2.24 -10.80
N PRO A 288 -17.75 -0.91 -10.84
CA PRO A 288 -16.64 -0.27 -11.54
C PRO A 288 -15.32 -0.42 -10.77
N PRO A 289 -14.19 -0.56 -11.49
CA PRO A 289 -12.87 -0.51 -10.87
C PRO A 289 -12.60 0.89 -10.29
N ARG A 290 -11.87 0.92 -9.17
CA ARG A 290 -11.37 2.17 -8.58
C ARG A 290 -10.29 2.77 -9.47
N GLU A 291 -10.37 4.08 -9.74
CA GLU A 291 -9.34 4.77 -10.52
C GLU A 291 -7.98 4.73 -9.83
N GLU A 292 -7.96 4.89 -8.50
CA GLU A 292 -6.75 4.76 -7.70
C GLU A 292 -6.17 3.34 -7.69
N ALA A 293 -6.98 2.30 -7.91
CA ALA A 293 -6.51 0.93 -8.02
C ALA A 293 -5.74 0.72 -9.33
N LYS A 294 -6.16 1.32 -10.45
CA LYS A 294 -5.44 1.28 -11.73
C LYS A 294 -4.02 1.84 -11.59
N GLU A 295 -3.91 3.02 -10.98
CA GLU A 295 -2.61 3.65 -10.73
C GLU A 295 -1.75 2.82 -9.77
N SER A 296 -2.37 2.24 -8.74
CA SER A 296 -1.68 1.37 -7.78
C SER A 296 -1.14 0.10 -8.42
N ILE A 297 -1.89 -0.54 -9.33
CA ILE A 297 -1.43 -1.70 -10.10
C ILE A 297 -0.25 -1.32 -11.00
N ARG A 298 -0.32 -0.15 -11.65
CA ARG A 298 0.78 0.38 -12.46
C ARG A 298 2.05 0.59 -11.63
N LEU A 299 1.92 1.13 -10.42
CA LEU A 299 3.05 1.29 -9.47
C LEU A 299 3.61 -0.05 -9.00
N CYS A 300 2.77 -1.03 -8.68
CA CYS A 300 3.19 -2.39 -8.36
C CYS A 300 4.02 -2.98 -9.51
N HIS A 301 3.54 -2.85 -10.74
CA HIS A 301 4.23 -3.30 -11.94
C HIS A 301 5.60 -2.66 -12.13
N ALA A 302 5.67 -1.33 -12.01
CA ALA A 302 6.93 -0.59 -12.07
C ALA A 302 7.91 -1.02 -10.95
N ALA A 303 7.38 -1.38 -9.78
CA ALA A 303 8.13 -1.87 -8.63
C ALA A 303 8.49 -3.37 -8.70
N GLY A 304 8.16 -4.07 -9.79
CA GLY A 304 8.41 -5.50 -9.98
C GLY A 304 7.53 -6.42 -9.12
N ILE A 305 6.37 -5.95 -8.70
CA ILE A 305 5.39 -6.69 -7.90
C ILE A 305 4.25 -7.14 -8.82
N LYS A 306 4.01 -8.44 -8.88
CA LYS A 306 2.89 -9.00 -9.65
C LYS A 306 1.58 -8.86 -8.85
N VAL A 307 0.54 -8.33 -9.49
CA VAL A 307 -0.81 -8.32 -8.91
C VAL A 307 -1.60 -9.48 -9.51
N ILE A 308 -2.26 -10.26 -8.66
CA ILE A 308 -3.15 -11.36 -9.05
C ILE A 308 -4.54 -11.03 -8.50
N MET A 309 -5.54 -11.03 -9.38
CA MET A 309 -6.92 -10.85 -8.97
C MET A 309 -7.58 -12.20 -8.69
N ILE A 310 -8.25 -12.29 -7.54
CA ILE A 310 -9.06 -13.43 -7.13
C ILE A 310 -10.51 -12.96 -6.99
N THR A 311 -11.45 -13.66 -7.62
CA THR A 311 -12.86 -13.24 -7.62
C THR A 311 -13.83 -14.42 -7.63
N GLY A 312 -15.02 -14.19 -7.09
CA GLY A 312 -16.18 -15.07 -7.19
C GLY A 312 -16.95 -14.90 -8.52
N ASP A 313 -16.61 -13.91 -9.33
CA ASP A 313 -17.24 -13.69 -10.63
C ASP A 313 -16.92 -14.80 -11.64
N ASN A 314 -17.73 -14.89 -12.69
CA ASN A 314 -17.43 -15.76 -13.82
C ASN A 314 -16.16 -15.28 -14.58
N LEU A 315 -15.61 -16.18 -15.41
CA LEU A 315 -14.34 -15.94 -16.09
C LEU A 315 -14.36 -14.77 -17.08
N VAL A 316 -15.49 -14.55 -17.77
CA VAL A 316 -15.65 -13.46 -18.74
C VAL A 316 -15.64 -12.12 -18.03
N THR A 317 -16.41 -12.01 -16.94
CA THR A 317 -16.48 -10.82 -16.09
C THR A 317 -15.13 -10.50 -15.47
N ALA A 318 -14.47 -11.52 -14.92
CA ALA A 318 -13.15 -11.35 -14.31
C ALA A 318 -12.10 -10.87 -15.33
N ARG A 319 -12.12 -11.36 -16.58
CA ARG A 319 -11.22 -10.89 -17.64
C ARG A 319 -11.46 -9.42 -18.00
N SER A 320 -12.72 -9.05 -18.25
CA SER A 320 -13.07 -7.66 -18.57
C SER A 320 -12.62 -6.68 -17.49
N ILE A 321 -12.87 -7.00 -16.20
CA ILE A 321 -12.42 -6.15 -15.10
C ILE A 321 -10.89 -6.11 -15.01
N ALA A 322 -10.20 -7.22 -15.24
CA ALA A 322 -8.74 -7.25 -15.26
C ALA A 322 -8.14 -6.36 -16.34
N ASP A 323 -8.73 -6.37 -17.54
CA ASP A 323 -8.31 -5.53 -18.66
C ASP A 323 -8.54 -4.05 -18.34
N GLN A 324 -9.70 -3.70 -17.76
CA GLN A 324 -10.00 -2.33 -17.32
C GLN A 324 -9.05 -1.84 -16.22
N LEU A 325 -8.61 -2.73 -15.33
CA LEU A 325 -7.63 -2.44 -14.27
C LEU A 325 -6.19 -2.31 -14.79
N GLY A 326 -5.93 -2.69 -16.05
CA GLY A 326 -4.59 -2.75 -16.61
C GLY A 326 -3.73 -3.85 -16.00
N LEU A 327 -4.34 -4.96 -15.56
CA LEU A 327 -3.59 -6.14 -15.17
C LEU A 327 -2.82 -6.68 -16.38
N PRO A 328 -1.59 -7.18 -16.19
CA PRO A 328 -0.77 -7.69 -17.28
C PRO A 328 -1.42 -8.88 -17.97
N GLU A 329 -1.20 -8.99 -19.28
CA GLU A 329 -1.60 -10.16 -20.06
C GLU A 329 -1.12 -11.44 -19.37
N GLY A 330 -2.08 -12.23 -18.92
CA GLY A 330 -1.87 -13.49 -18.24
C GLY A 330 -3.08 -14.38 -18.41
N LYS A 331 -2.93 -15.66 -18.09
CA LYS A 331 -4.06 -16.58 -18.17
C LYS A 331 -5.07 -16.23 -17.08
N ALA A 332 -6.35 -16.32 -17.42
CA ALA A 332 -7.41 -16.39 -16.43
C ALA A 332 -7.86 -17.85 -16.30
N VAL A 333 -7.93 -18.34 -15.06
CA VAL A 333 -8.25 -19.73 -14.72
C VAL A 333 -9.49 -19.76 -13.84
N SER A 334 -10.41 -20.69 -14.11
CA SER A 334 -11.60 -20.88 -13.27
C SER A 334 -11.31 -21.77 -12.05
N GLY A 335 -12.15 -21.70 -11.03
CA GLY A 335 -12.08 -22.61 -9.88
C GLY A 335 -12.24 -24.08 -10.26
N THR A 336 -13.01 -24.39 -11.31
CA THR A 336 -13.13 -25.76 -11.82
C THR A 336 -11.82 -26.25 -12.43
N GLU A 337 -11.20 -25.44 -13.30
CA GLU A 337 -9.90 -25.76 -13.90
C GLU A 337 -8.81 -25.89 -12.82
N LEU A 338 -8.81 -25.02 -11.81
CA LEU A 338 -7.87 -25.11 -10.68
C LEU A 338 -8.11 -26.37 -9.83
N GLY A 339 -9.36 -26.80 -9.68
CA GLY A 339 -9.73 -28.03 -8.98
C GLY A 339 -9.18 -29.30 -9.64
N GLU A 340 -9.06 -29.29 -10.97
CA GLU A 340 -8.49 -30.40 -11.75
C GLU A 340 -6.97 -30.43 -11.73
N MET A 341 -6.31 -29.29 -11.49
CA MET A 341 -4.85 -29.20 -11.39
C MET A 341 -4.33 -29.84 -10.10
N SER A 342 -3.23 -30.61 -10.21
CA SER A 342 -2.46 -31.00 -9.02
C SER A 342 -1.73 -29.79 -8.42
N ASP A 343 -1.26 -29.90 -7.18
CA ASP A 343 -0.52 -28.81 -6.53
C ASP A 343 0.82 -28.52 -7.24
N GLU A 344 1.46 -29.55 -7.80
CA GLU A 344 2.66 -29.42 -8.63
C GLU A 344 2.37 -28.68 -9.94
N GLU A 345 1.29 -29.05 -10.63
CA GLU A 345 0.87 -28.39 -11.87
C GLU A 345 0.49 -26.93 -11.62
N LEU A 346 -0.24 -26.67 -10.52
CA LEU A 346 -0.57 -25.30 -10.12
C LEU A 346 0.70 -24.50 -9.82
N SER A 347 1.67 -25.06 -9.08
CA SER A 347 2.95 -24.41 -8.81
C SER A 347 3.71 -24.07 -10.10
N GLU A 348 3.67 -24.92 -11.14
CA GLU A 348 4.28 -24.65 -12.44
C GLU A 348 3.60 -23.52 -13.22
N ARG A 349 2.28 -23.41 -13.12
CA ARG A 349 1.51 -22.47 -13.94
C ARG A 349 1.22 -21.14 -13.25
N VAL A 350 1.29 -21.07 -11.92
CA VAL A 350 0.84 -19.91 -11.12
C VAL A 350 1.53 -18.58 -11.50
N GLU A 351 2.79 -18.64 -11.93
CA GLU A 351 3.54 -17.47 -12.39
C GLU A 351 2.97 -16.86 -13.68
N SER A 352 2.23 -17.63 -14.49
CA SER A 352 1.58 -17.18 -15.73
C SER A 352 0.12 -16.74 -15.59
N ILE A 353 -0.48 -16.94 -14.40
CA ILE A 353 -1.89 -16.65 -14.15
C ILE A 353 -2.03 -15.29 -13.48
N SER A 354 -2.87 -14.41 -14.04
CA SER A 354 -3.15 -13.07 -13.47
C SER A 354 -4.54 -13.00 -12.82
N VAL A 355 -5.45 -13.91 -13.19
CA VAL A 355 -6.84 -13.88 -12.75
C VAL A 355 -7.30 -15.29 -12.37
N PHE A 356 -7.88 -15.41 -11.17
CA PHE A 356 -8.56 -16.61 -10.72
C PHE A 356 -10.04 -16.28 -10.47
N ALA A 357 -10.94 -16.96 -11.17
CA ALA A 357 -12.37 -16.68 -11.18
C ALA A 357 -13.20 -17.86 -10.63
N ARG A 358 -14.37 -17.59 -10.02
CA ARG A 358 -15.20 -18.60 -9.32
C ARG A 358 -14.41 -19.43 -8.30
N ILE A 359 -13.58 -18.77 -7.48
CA ILE A 359 -12.68 -19.44 -6.54
C ILE A 359 -13.36 -19.76 -5.22
N GLU A 360 -13.18 -21.00 -4.77
CA GLU A 360 -13.64 -21.45 -3.45
C GLU A 360 -12.63 -21.10 -2.34
N PRO A 361 -13.07 -21.00 -1.07
CA PRO A 361 -12.19 -20.64 0.05
C PRO A 361 -10.92 -21.49 0.15
N ILE A 362 -11.03 -22.81 0.00
CA ILE A 362 -9.89 -23.73 0.08
C ILE A 362 -8.90 -23.54 -1.08
N GLN A 363 -9.38 -23.07 -2.22
CA GLN A 363 -8.57 -22.82 -3.40
C GLN A 363 -7.71 -21.56 -3.24
N LYS A 364 -8.19 -20.53 -2.52
CA LYS A 364 -7.36 -19.37 -2.15
C LYS A 364 -6.10 -19.79 -1.40
N LEU A 365 -6.25 -20.72 -0.43
CA LEU A 365 -5.11 -21.30 0.30
C LEU A 365 -4.15 -22.05 -0.64
N ARG A 366 -4.66 -22.84 -1.58
CA ARG A 366 -3.83 -23.54 -2.59
C ARG A 366 -3.03 -22.58 -3.45
N ILE A 367 -3.65 -21.48 -3.91
CA ILE A 367 -2.97 -20.43 -4.70
C ILE A 367 -1.81 -19.81 -3.89
N VAL A 368 -2.05 -19.45 -2.63
CA VAL A 368 -1.01 -18.89 -1.74
C VAL A 368 0.14 -19.88 -1.55
N ASN A 369 -0.16 -21.16 -1.30
CA ASN A 369 0.87 -22.19 -1.13
C ASN A 369 1.68 -22.43 -2.41
N ALA A 370 1.04 -22.45 -3.58
CA ALA A 370 1.71 -22.60 -4.87
C ALA A 370 2.71 -21.46 -5.11
N LEU A 371 2.30 -20.20 -4.90
CA LEU A 371 3.18 -19.04 -5.01
C LEU A 371 4.36 -19.11 -4.01
N LYS A 372 4.09 -19.46 -2.74
CA LYS A 372 5.13 -19.60 -1.73
C LYS A 372 6.11 -20.72 -2.06
N SER A 373 5.65 -21.83 -2.64
CA SER A 373 6.52 -22.94 -3.06
C SER A 373 7.53 -22.52 -4.14
N ARG A 374 7.20 -21.46 -4.91
CA ARG A 374 8.08 -20.82 -5.90
C ARG A 374 9.00 -19.76 -5.32
N GLY A 375 8.93 -19.51 -4.01
CA GLY A 375 9.75 -18.51 -3.32
C GLY A 375 9.19 -17.10 -3.38
N HIS A 376 7.93 -16.90 -3.81
CA HIS A 376 7.29 -15.60 -3.73
C HIS A 376 7.01 -15.21 -2.28
N ILE A 377 7.13 -13.91 -1.98
CA ILE A 377 6.59 -13.30 -0.77
C ILE A 377 5.19 -12.80 -1.12
N VAL A 378 4.20 -13.52 -0.59
CA VAL A 378 2.79 -13.35 -0.95
C VAL A 378 2.12 -12.46 0.08
N ALA A 379 1.61 -11.32 -0.38
CA ALA A 379 0.58 -10.57 0.33
C ALA A 379 -0.80 -11.03 -0.19
N MET A 380 -1.73 -11.33 0.71
CA MET A 380 -3.09 -11.76 0.36
C MET A 380 -4.09 -10.82 1.02
N THR A 381 -5.05 -10.29 0.27
CA THR A 381 -6.18 -9.56 0.83
C THR A 381 -7.40 -10.47 1.03
N GLY A 382 -8.28 -10.13 1.97
CA GLY A 382 -9.55 -10.81 2.16
C GLY A 382 -10.42 -10.14 3.22
N ASP A 383 -11.71 -10.41 3.21
CA ASP A 383 -12.70 -9.79 4.09
C ASP A 383 -13.52 -10.83 4.88
N GLY A 384 -13.71 -12.01 4.33
CA GLY A 384 -14.56 -13.05 4.90
C GLY A 384 -13.86 -13.99 5.88
N VAL A 385 -14.68 -14.68 6.69
CA VAL A 385 -14.24 -15.82 7.53
C VAL A 385 -13.55 -16.89 6.68
N ASN A 386 -14.03 -17.05 5.45
CA ASN A 386 -13.51 -17.97 4.44
C ASN A 386 -12.07 -17.66 4.00
N ASP A 387 -11.62 -16.42 4.14
CA ASP A 387 -10.29 -16.00 3.73
C ASP A 387 -9.25 -16.19 4.83
N ALA A 388 -9.70 -16.38 6.08
CA ALA A 388 -8.83 -16.49 7.24
C ALA A 388 -7.69 -17.54 7.08
N PRO A 389 -7.91 -18.75 6.52
CA PRO A 389 -6.83 -19.70 6.28
C PRO A 389 -5.77 -19.19 5.29
N ALA A 390 -6.19 -18.54 4.21
CA ALA A 390 -5.30 -17.98 3.19
C ALA A 390 -4.55 -16.76 3.74
N LEU A 391 -5.23 -15.86 4.45
CA LEU A 391 -4.65 -14.70 5.14
C LEU A 391 -3.57 -15.13 6.13
N LYS A 392 -3.85 -16.13 6.96
CA LYS A 392 -2.92 -16.63 7.98
C LYS A 392 -1.69 -17.31 7.37
N THR A 393 -1.86 -17.92 6.20
CA THR A 393 -0.81 -18.68 5.50
C THR A 393 0.06 -17.81 4.61
N ALA A 394 -0.47 -16.69 4.12
CA ALA A 394 0.30 -15.69 3.37
C ALA A 394 1.49 -15.19 4.19
N ASN A 395 2.51 -14.64 3.51
CA ASN A 395 3.61 -13.97 4.22
C ASN A 395 3.11 -12.69 4.89
N ILE A 396 2.12 -12.03 4.29
CA ILE A 396 1.36 -10.92 4.85
C ILE A 396 -0.12 -11.14 4.56
N GLY A 397 -0.93 -11.39 5.59
CA GLY A 397 -2.38 -11.34 5.50
C GLY A 397 -2.88 -9.90 5.65
N ILE A 398 -3.77 -9.46 4.75
CA ILE A 398 -4.34 -8.11 4.72
C ILE A 398 -5.86 -8.21 4.82
N SER A 399 -6.47 -7.72 5.90
CA SER A 399 -7.92 -7.68 6.03
C SER A 399 -8.51 -6.35 5.60
N MET A 400 -9.78 -6.37 5.18
CA MET A 400 -10.60 -5.16 5.10
C MET A 400 -10.97 -4.65 6.51
N GLY A 401 -11.06 -3.35 6.68
CA GLY A 401 -11.40 -2.65 7.91
C GLY A 401 -12.88 -2.37 8.04
N ILE A 402 -13.53 -1.98 6.93
CA ILE A 402 -14.96 -1.66 6.90
C ILE A 402 -15.76 -2.96 6.67
N THR A 403 -15.54 -3.65 5.56
CA THR A 403 -16.29 -4.88 5.21
C THR A 403 -15.76 -6.14 5.90
N GLY A 404 -14.51 -6.10 6.39
CA GLY A 404 -13.85 -7.29 6.93
C GLY A 404 -14.45 -7.79 8.24
N THR A 405 -14.72 -9.09 8.29
CA THR A 405 -15.15 -9.81 9.50
C THR A 405 -14.07 -9.78 10.58
N ASP A 406 -14.47 -9.90 11.85
CA ASP A 406 -13.52 -9.97 12.96
C ASP A 406 -12.56 -11.15 12.83
N VAL A 407 -13.03 -12.28 12.26
CA VAL A 407 -12.17 -13.45 12.01
C VAL A 407 -11.10 -13.14 10.96
N ALA A 408 -11.44 -12.44 9.88
CA ALA A 408 -10.46 -12.03 8.87
C ALA A 408 -9.44 -11.04 9.46
N LYS A 409 -9.91 -10.06 10.25
CA LYS A 409 -9.08 -9.09 10.96
C LYS A 409 -8.10 -9.79 11.92
N GLU A 410 -8.54 -10.75 12.71
CA GLU A 410 -7.69 -11.53 13.63
C GLU A 410 -6.70 -12.47 12.90
N ALA A 411 -7.07 -12.99 11.73
CA ALA A 411 -6.18 -13.83 10.93
C ALA A 411 -5.07 -13.02 10.23
N SER A 412 -5.32 -11.74 9.96
CA SER A 412 -4.43 -10.84 9.22
C SER A 412 -3.25 -10.27 10.03
N ASP A 413 -2.25 -9.77 9.31
CA ASP A 413 -1.10 -9.05 9.86
C ASP A 413 -1.25 -7.53 9.72
N MET A 414 -2.12 -7.09 8.81
CA MET A 414 -2.44 -5.70 8.50
C MET A 414 -3.94 -5.57 8.18
N THR A 415 -4.55 -4.46 8.54
CA THR A 415 -5.93 -4.12 8.21
C THR A 415 -5.99 -2.80 7.44
N LEU A 416 -6.74 -2.75 6.34
CA LEU A 416 -6.98 -1.52 5.57
C LEU A 416 -8.18 -0.78 6.15
N ALA A 417 -7.99 0.40 6.71
CA ALA A 417 -9.07 1.18 7.33
C ALA A 417 -10.09 1.72 6.31
N ASP A 418 -9.73 1.76 5.03
CA ASP A 418 -10.52 2.30 3.92
C ASP A 418 -10.87 1.26 2.85
N ASP A 419 -10.53 -0.02 3.10
CA ASP A 419 -10.70 -1.15 2.17
C ASP A 419 -10.04 -0.96 0.79
N ASN A 420 -9.09 -0.03 0.65
CA ASN A 420 -8.58 0.38 -0.66
C ASN A 420 -7.25 -0.27 -1.01
N PHE A 421 -7.15 -0.83 -2.22
CA PHE A 421 -5.89 -1.38 -2.75
C PHE A 421 -4.73 -0.37 -2.74
N SER A 422 -4.99 0.93 -2.92
CA SER A 422 -3.94 1.96 -2.87
C SER A 422 -3.20 2.01 -1.53
N SER A 423 -3.89 1.68 -0.44
CA SER A 423 -3.35 1.66 0.92
C SER A 423 -2.36 0.49 1.10
N VAL A 424 -2.55 -0.61 0.37
CA VAL A 424 -1.56 -1.70 0.30
C VAL A 424 -0.26 -1.22 -0.33
N VAL A 425 -0.33 -0.52 -1.46
CA VAL A 425 0.85 -0.01 -2.17
C VAL A 425 1.58 1.05 -1.34
N ALA A 426 0.83 1.93 -0.67
CA ALA A 426 1.39 2.89 0.27
C ALA A 426 2.14 2.22 1.44
N ALA A 427 1.64 1.09 1.92
CA ALA A 427 2.29 0.31 2.97
C ALA A 427 3.53 -0.43 2.46
N VAL A 428 3.54 -0.93 1.21
CA VAL A 428 4.76 -1.47 0.58
C VAL A 428 5.85 -0.39 0.47
N ASP A 429 5.49 0.80 0.01
CA ASP A 429 6.38 1.96 -0.10
C ASP A 429 7.01 2.33 1.25
N GLU A 430 6.19 2.46 2.31
CA GLU A 430 6.69 2.75 3.65
C GLU A 430 7.51 1.58 4.25
N GLY A 431 7.15 0.33 3.97
CA GLY A 431 7.91 -0.85 4.40
C GLY A 431 9.33 -0.86 3.84
N ARG A 432 9.49 -0.50 2.55
CA ARG A 432 10.81 -0.35 1.91
C ARG A 432 11.61 0.80 2.53
N ALA A 433 10.96 1.94 2.83
CA ALA A 433 11.61 3.06 3.49
C ALA A 433 12.10 2.70 4.90
N ILE A 434 11.27 2.03 5.71
CA ILE A 434 11.63 1.56 7.06
C ILE A 434 12.86 0.66 7.03
N PHE A 435 12.91 -0.27 6.09
CA PHE A 435 14.05 -1.16 5.94
C PHE A 435 15.35 -0.40 5.61
N ASN A 436 15.28 0.63 4.77
CA ASN A 436 16.43 1.50 4.49
C ASN A 436 16.87 2.32 5.71
N ARG A 437 15.93 2.84 6.52
CA ARG A 437 16.25 3.54 7.77
C ARG A 437 16.96 2.62 8.76
N LEU A 438 16.51 1.36 8.89
CA LEU A 438 17.16 0.35 9.73
C LEU A 438 18.61 0.07 9.27
N ARG A 439 18.85 -0.04 7.96
CA ARG A 439 20.22 -0.19 7.40
C ARG A 439 21.12 0.99 7.76
N ASN A 440 20.61 2.21 7.62
CA ASN A 440 21.36 3.43 7.94
C ASN A 440 21.74 3.49 9.43
N VAL A 441 20.80 3.16 10.32
CA VAL A 441 21.05 3.07 11.76
C VAL A 441 22.08 1.99 12.09
N MET A 442 21.92 0.79 11.52
CA MET A 442 22.86 -0.32 11.74
C MET A 442 24.28 0.03 11.28
N TYR A 443 24.41 0.72 10.14
CA TYR A 443 25.69 1.22 9.68
C TYR A 443 26.33 2.17 10.70
N LEU A 444 25.57 3.16 11.17
CA LEU A 444 26.06 4.16 12.13
C LEU A 444 26.58 3.49 13.41
N LEU A 445 25.72 2.72 14.09
CA LEU A 445 26.06 2.11 15.38
C LEU A 445 27.23 1.11 15.24
N LEU A 446 27.16 0.18 14.29
CA LEU A 446 28.21 -0.84 14.19
C LEU A 446 29.57 -0.28 13.78
N SER A 447 29.63 0.72 12.89
CA SER A 447 30.93 1.32 12.54
C SER A 447 31.51 2.18 13.65
N THR A 448 30.67 2.73 14.55
CA THR A 448 31.14 3.38 15.78
C THR A 448 31.75 2.36 16.73
N ASN A 449 30.99 1.34 17.15
CA ASN A 449 31.42 0.38 18.17
C ASN A 449 32.66 -0.41 17.73
N ILE A 450 32.72 -0.82 16.45
CA ILE A 450 33.90 -1.51 15.92
C ILE A 450 35.09 -0.55 15.80
N GLY A 451 34.86 0.71 15.42
CA GLY A 451 35.91 1.72 15.32
C GLY A 451 36.52 2.07 16.68
N GLU A 452 35.67 2.21 17.70
CA GLU A 452 36.08 2.43 19.09
C GLU A 452 36.91 1.26 19.63
N LEU A 453 36.40 0.04 19.46
CA LEU A 453 37.07 -1.17 19.92
C LEU A 453 38.44 -1.32 19.23
N LEU A 454 38.50 -1.02 17.94
CA LEU A 454 39.76 -1.05 17.19
C LEU A 454 40.73 0.03 17.69
N ALA A 455 40.28 1.27 17.91
CA ALA A 455 41.11 2.34 18.47
C ALA A 455 41.71 1.92 19.82
N LEU A 456 40.89 1.33 20.68
CA LEU A 456 41.28 0.88 22.01
C LEU A 456 42.32 -0.26 21.95
N ILE A 457 42.11 -1.27 21.09
CA ILE A 457 43.08 -2.35 20.87
C ILE A 457 44.40 -1.80 20.34
N LEU A 458 44.34 -0.97 19.29
CA LEU A 458 45.53 -0.44 18.63
C LEU A 458 46.34 0.50 19.54
N CYS A 459 45.69 1.36 20.32
CA CYS A 459 46.38 2.23 21.26
C CYS A 459 47.09 1.45 22.36
N ILE A 460 46.45 0.45 22.95
CA ILE A 460 47.10 -0.36 23.99
C ILE A 460 48.28 -1.14 23.39
N LEU A 461 48.13 -1.66 22.17
CA LEU A 461 49.20 -2.43 21.52
C LEU A 461 50.40 -1.54 21.10
N PHE A 462 50.16 -0.35 20.56
CA PHE A 462 51.22 0.47 19.95
C PHE A 462 51.68 1.66 20.80
N VAL A 463 50.80 2.21 21.66
CA VAL A 463 51.10 3.35 22.54
C VAL A 463 51.33 2.87 23.98
N GLY A 464 50.74 1.75 24.38
CA GLY A 464 50.83 1.20 25.74
C GLY A 464 49.82 1.80 26.72
N ASP A 465 48.90 2.63 26.22
CA ASP A 465 47.95 3.38 27.05
C ASP A 465 46.55 3.41 26.43
N LYS A 466 45.52 3.58 27.28
CA LYS A 466 44.12 3.61 26.82
C LYS A 466 43.72 5.01 26.34
N PRO A 467 43.14 5.14 25.13
CA PRO A 467 42.79 6.43 24.55
C PRO A 467 41.51 7.01 25.15
N LEU A 468 40.65 6.14 25.69
CA LEU A 468 39.36 6.47 26.28
C LEU A 468 39.18 5.75 27.62
N LEU A 469 38.47 6.41 28.53
CA LEU A 469 38.04 5.84 29.80
C LEU A 469 36.68 5.14 29.65
N ALA A 470 36.36 4.23 30.57
CA ALA A 470 35.08 3.52 30.56
C ALA A 470 33.86 4.47 30.57
N VAL A 471 33.92 5.56 31.35
CA VAL A 471 32.84 6.57 31.41
C VAL A 471 32.68 7.34 30.09
N GLN A 472 33.79 7.61 29.39
CA GLN A 472 33.78 8.28 28.09
C GLN A 472 33.21 7.36 27.01
N ILE A 473 33.56 6.07 27.05
CA ILE A 473 32.99 5.03 26.18
C ILE A 473 31.47 4.93 26.37
N ILE A 474 30.99 4.96 27.63
CA ILE A 474 29.54 4.94 27.90
C ILE A 474 28.88 6.22 27.36
N TRP A 475 29.50 7.38 27.49
CA TRP A 475 28.98 8.63 26.94
C TRP A 475 28.80 8.57 25.41
N VAL A 476 29.82 8.07 24.72
CA VAL A 476 29.82 7.87 23.26
C VAL A 476 28.64 6.98 22.84
N ASN A 477 28.59 5.76 23.36
CA ASN A 477 27.61 4.75 22.94
C ASN A 477 26.17 5.06 23.40
N LEU A 478 25.99 5.70 24.56
CA LEU A 478 24.67 5.95 25.12
C LEU A 478 24.10 7.31 24.74
N VAL A 479 24.90 8.38 24.77
CA VAL A 479 24.39 9.75 24.62
C VAL A 479 24.54 10.21 23.18
N THR A 480 25.77 10.25 22.63
CA THR A 480 26.01 10.83 21.31
C THR A 480 25.50 9.93 20.18
N ASP A 481 25.66 8.61 20.32
CA ASP A 481 25.12 7.64 19.37
C ASP A 481 23.58 7.62 19.37
N SER A 482 22.94 7.65 20.55
CA SER A 482 21.47 7.75 20.63
C SER A 482 20.95 9.06 20.05
N ALA A 483 21.64 10.18 20.32
CA ALA A 483 21.30 11.48 19.76
C ALA A 483 21.34 11.48 18.23
N SER A 484 22.24 10.71 17.61
CA SER A 484 22.36 10.65 16.14
C SER A 484 21.48 9.57 15.50
N SER A 485 21.33 8.42 16.14
CA SER A 485 20.58 7.27 15.60
C SER A 485 19.06 7.44 15.66
N ILE A 486 18.52 8.11 16.69
CA ILE A 486 17.08 8.38 16.79
C ILE A 486 16.60 9.30 15.66
N PRO A 487 17.22 10.43 15.32
CA PRO A 487 16.81 11.22 14.17
C PRO A 487 17.01 10.52 12.82
N LEU A 488 18.01 9.65 12.72
CA LEU A 488 18.22 8.82 11.53
C LEU A 488 17.09 7.78 11.35
N SER A 489 16.45 7.38 12.46
CA SER A 489 15.26 6.50 12.45
C SER A 489 14.04 7.09 11.74
N ILE A 490 14.03 8.41 11.56
CA ILE A 490 12.98 9.19 10.89
C ILE A 490 13.51 9.91 9.64
N GLU A 491 14.61 9.41 9.05
CA GLU A 491 15.13 9.96 7.80
C GLU A 491 14.04 9.94 6.71
N PRO A 492 13.83 11.07 6.00
CA PRO A 492 12.86 11.12 4.92
C PRO A 492 13.15 10.12 3.80
N LYS A 493 12.09 9.78 3.05
CA LYS A 493 12.18 8.86 1.91
C LYS A 493 13.12 9.37 0.83
N SER A 494 13.75 8.45 0.13
CA SER A 494 14.58 8.73 -1.04
C SER A 494 13.74 9.03 -2.28
N GLY A 495 12.47 8.60 -2.33
CA GLY A 495 11.53 8.85 -3.42
C GLY A 495 11.61 7.84 -4.57
N ASP A 496 12.51 6.85 -4.49
CA ASP A 496 12.70 5.78 -5.46
C ASP A 496 12.37 4.39 -4.90
N GLU A 497 11.73 4.33 -3.74
CA GLU A 497 11.40 3.08 -3.05
C GLU A 497 10.57 2.14 -3.94
N LEU A 498 9.61 2.67 -4.70
CA LEU A 498 8.80 1.92 -5.67
C LEU A 498 9.43 1.80 -7.06
N GLN A 499 10.62 2.35 -7.30
CA GLN A 499 11.33 2.20 -8.59
C GLN A 499 12.28 1.00 -8.59
N GLN A 500 12.51 0.41 -7.42
CA GLN A 500 13.43 -0.71 -7.24
C GLN A 500 12.63 -2.03 -7.22
N PRO A 501 13.18 -3.14 -7.74
CA PRO A 501 12.51 -4.44 -7.67
C PRO A 501 12.42 -4.93 -6.21
N PRO A 502 11.53 -5.90 -5.90
CA PRO A 502 11.44 -6.45 -4.57
C PRO A 502 12.75 -7.12 -4.15
N ARG A 503 13.14 -6.91 -2.90
CA ARG A 503 14.33 -7.51 -2.31
C ARG A 503 14.11 -8.99 -2.04
N HIS A 504 15.12 -9.83 -2.30
CA HIS A 504 15.07 -11.22 -1.87
C HIS A 504 15.08 -11.35 -0.34
N PRO A 505 14.24 -12.22 0.26
CA PRO A 505 14.11 -12.36 1.72
C PRO A 505 15.42 -12.69 2.45
N SER A 506 16.33 -13.43 1.81
CA SER A 506 17.65 -13.76 2.38
C SER A 506 18.58 -12.55 2.55
N VAL A 507 18.28 -11.43 1.90
CA VAL A 507 19.12 -10.23 1.99
C VAL A 507 18.83 -9.51 3.31
N GLY A 508 19.58 -9.82 4.35
CA GLY A 508 19.41 -9.17 5.64
C GLY A 508 19.64 -7.65 5.63
N ILE A 509 19.37 -7.02 6.78
CA ILE A 509 19.73 -5.62 7.05
C ILE A 509 21.25 -5.46 6.90
N LEU A 510 22.03 -6.41 7.43
CA LEU A 510 23.46 -6.53 7.18
C LEU A 510 23.71 -7.47 6.01
N PHE A 511 24.35 -6.95 4.97
CA PHE A 511 24.74 -7.70 3.78
C PHE A 511 26.26 -7.50 3.53
N PRO A 512 26.92 -8.35 2.73
CA PRO A 512 28.38 -8.35 2.60
C PRO A 512 28.99 -7.00 2.28
N GLY A 513 28.42 -6.25 1.34
CA GLY A 513 28.87 -4.90 1.00
C GLY A 513 28.72 -3.89 2.15
N GLN A 514 27.62 -3.94 2.90
CA GLN A 514 27.43 -3.11 4.10
C GLN A 514 28.48 -3.42 5.16
N LEU A 515 28.80 -4.71 5.35
CA LEU A 515 29.82 -5.14 6.31
C LEU A 515 31.21 -4.62 5.90
N LEU A 516 31.57 -4.70 4.62
CA LEU A 516 32.81 -4.12 4.11
C LEU A 516 32.88 -2.61 4.35
N ARG A 517 31.78 -1.88 4.13
CA ARG A 517 31.69 -0.44 4.41
C ARG A 517 31.88 -0.12 5.89
N ILE A 518 31.23 -0.91 6.77
CA ILE A 518 31.36 -0.80 8.22
C ILE A 518 32.82 -1.00 8.64
N LEU A 519 33.44 -2.08 8.16
CA LEU A 519 34.84 -2.42 8.49
C LEU A 519 35.81 -1.36 7.97
N PHE A 520 35.62 -0.84 6.76
CA PHE A 520 36.42 0.26 6.22
C PHE A 520 36.34 1.52 7.08
N THR A 521 35.11 1.92 7.44
CA THR A 521 34.86 3.12 8.25
C THR A 521 35.44 2.96 9.65
N ALA A 522 35.22 1.80 10.28
CA ALA A 522 35.76 1.47 11.59
C ALA A 522 37.29 1.40 11.59
N ALA A 523 37.90 0.80 10.56
CA ALA A 523 39.35 0.76 10.39
C ALA A 523 39.95 2.16 10.29
N TYR A 524 39.34 3.03 9.49
CA TYR A 524 39.77 4.42 9.36
C TYR A 524 39.72 5.15 10.71
N MET A 525 38.58 5.08 11.41
CA MET A 525 38.41 5.73 12.70
C MET A 525 39.40 5.20 13.74
N GLY A 526 39.52 3.87 13.84
CA GLY A 526 40.44 3.22 14.76
C GLY A 526 41.88 3.69 14.56
N ILE A 527 42.36 3.66 13.31
CA ILE A 527 43.72 4.10 12.96
C ILE A 527 43.89 5.60 13.21
N ALA A 528 42.94 6.43 12.79
CA ALA A 528 43.02 7.89 12.96
C ALA A 528 43.10 8.28 14.45
N ILE A 529 42.23 7.70 15.29
CA ILE A 529 42.24 7.96 16.74
C ILE A 529 43.55 7.46 17.35
N THR A 530 44.06 6.29 16.95
CA THR A 530 45.36 5.81 17.43
C THR A 530 46.51 6.74 17.05
N LEU A 531 46.54 7.23 15.81
CA LEU A 531 47.59 8.17 15.37
C LEU A 531 47.51 9.51 16.12
N ILE A 532 46.31 10.04 16.31
CA ILE A 532 46.08 11.29 17.05
C ILE A 532 46.47 11.10 18.52
N PHE A 533 46.04 10.01 19.15
CA PHE A 533 46.36 9.71 20.53
C PHE A 533 47.86 9.49 20.72
N ALA A 534 48.53 8.74 19.84
CA ALA A 534 49.98 8.56 19.88
C ALA A 534 50.73 9.89 19.74
N TRP A 535 50.29 10.75 18.81
CA TRP A 535 50.86 12.08 18.62
C TRP A 535 50.68 12.96 19.86
N ALA A 536 49.47 12.98 20.44
CA ALA A 536 49.13 13.79 21.61
C ALA A 536 49.82 13.28 22.87
N HIS A 537 49.80 11.96 23.11
CA HIS A 537 50.45 11.33 24.26
C HIS A 537 51.96 11.59 24.32
N SER A 538 52.61 11.74 23.16
CA SER A 538 54.04 12.09 23.08
C SER A 538 54.37 13.56 23.40
N ARG A 539 53.36 14.43 23.47
CA ARG A 539 53.53 15.90 23.54
C ARG A 539 52.77 16.57 24.69
N MET A 540 51.72 15.91 25.18
CA MET A 540 50.74 16.46 26.11
C MET A 540 50.57 15.52 27.31
N PRO A 541 50.10 16.03 28.46
CA PRO A 541 49.63 15.20 29.55
C PRO A 541 48.58 14.18 29.09
N ILE A 542 48.55 13.02 29.75
CA ILE A 542 47.64 11.92 29.39
C ILE A 542 46.16 12.32 29.40
N GLU A 543 45.76 13.22 30.30
CA GLU A 543 44.37 13.70 30.39
C GLU A 543 43.98 14.56 29.17
N GLU A 544 44.89 15.41 28.70
CA GLU A 544 44.72 16.19 27.46
C GLU A 544 44.64 15.28 26.24
N ALA A 545 45.56 14.31 26.13
CA ALA A 545 45.57 13.35 25.04
C ALA A 545 44.28 12.50 24.98
N ARG A 546 43.78 12.06 26.14
CA ARG A 546 42.50 11.33 26.25
C ARG A 546 41.30 12.22 25.90
N THR A 547 41.31 13.48 26.32
CA THR A 547 40.23 14.42 25.99
C THR A 547 40.18 14.72 24.49
N LEU A 548 41.35 14.87 23.85
CA LEU A 548 41.44 15.03 22.41
C LEU A 548 40.93 13.79 21.66
N ALA A 549 41.34 12.59 22.08
CA ALA A 549 40.84 11.33 21.49
C ALA A 549 39.31 11.20 21.66
N PHE A 550 38.79 11.53 22.83
CA PHE A 550 37.36 11.53 23.14
C PHE A 550 36.57 12.52 22.26
N CYS A 551 37.02 13.76 22.14
CA CYS A 551 36.35 14.74 21.28
C CYS A 551 36.47 14.38 19.80
N THR A 552 37.59 13.78 19.39
CA THR A 552 37.78 13.28 18.01
C THR A 552 36.77 12.19 17.69
N MET A 553 36.55 11.23 18.59
CA MET A 553 35.54 10.17 18.43
C MET A 553 34.13 10.74 18.25
N VAL A 554 33.72 11.66 19.11
CA VAL A 554 32.40 12.31 19.07
C VAL A 554 32.22 13.17 17.81
N THR A 555 33.30 13.79 17.32
CA THR A 555 33.29 14.53 16.05
C THR A 555 33.16 13.58 14.86
N PHE A 556 33.85 12.42 14.87
CA PHE A 556 33.68 11.38 13.85
C PHE A 556 32.23 10.92 13.73
N GLU A 557 31.56 10.66 14.86
CA GLU A 557 30.15 10.27 14.87
C GLU A 557 29.25 11.31 14.22
N SER A 558 29.45 12.58 14.57
CA SER A 558 28.64 13.68 14.05
C SER A 558 28.74 13.80 12.53
N PHE A 559 29.96 13.69 11.99
CA PHE A 559 30.17 13.70 10.54
C PHE A 559 29.67 12.42 9.86
N ARG A 560 29.87 11.26 10.49
CA ARG A 560 29.38 9.98 9.96
C ARG A 560 27.87 9.87 9.98
N ALA A 561 27.18 10.50 10.93
CA ALA A 561 25.73 10.56 10.96
C ALA A 561 25.17 11.17 9.67
N TYR A 562 25.86 12.17 9.09
CA TYR A 562 25.54 12.69 7.76
C TYR A 562 25.82 11.69 6.64
N ASN A 563 26.95 10.97 6.67
CA ASN A 563 27.24 9.95 5.66
C ASN A 563 26.28 8.75 5.75
N ALA A 564 25.72 8.46 6.93
CA ALA A 564 24.81 7.35 7.20
C ALA A 564 23.41 7.57 6.62
N ARG A 565 23.00 8.81 6.32
CA ARG A 565 21.68 9.14 5.75
C ARG A 565 21.38 8.45 4.43
N SER A 566 22.41 8.15 3.64
CA SER A 566 22.26 7.38 2.41
C SER A 566 23.52 6.60 2.11
N ASP A 567 23.33 5.39 1.58
CA ASP A 567 24.42 4.54 1.14
C ASP A 567 25.02 5.01 -0.20
N GLU A 568 24.18 5.39 -1.15
CA GLU A 568 24.60 5.68 -2.53
C GLU A 568 24.53 7.18 -2.88
N ARG A 569 23.68 7.96 -2.19
CA ARG A 569 23.45 9.37 -2.53
C ARG A 569 24.26 10.30 -1.63
N THR A 570 24.84 11.32 -2.26
CA THR A 570 25.58 12.36 -1.54
C THR A 570 24.64 13.21 -0.70
N ILE A 571 25.17 13.80 0.38
CA ILE A 571 24.40 14.69 1.24
C ILE A 571 23.88 15.93 0.48
N PHE A 572 24.60 16.36 -0.54
CA PHE A 572 24.21 17.50 -1.39
C PHE A 572 23.01 17.17 -2.29
N LYS A 573 22.84 15.90 -2.69
CA LYS A 573 21.67 15.46 -3.46
C LYS A 573 20.42 15.27 -2.59
N ILE A 574 20.58 14.73 -1.38
CA ILE A 574 19.47 14.52 -0.43
C ILE A 574 19.12 15.78 0.38
N GLY A 575 20.03 16.75 0.44
CA GLY A 575 19.90 18.00 1.18
C GLY A 575 20.29 17.87 2.66
N ILE A 576 21.25 18.70 3.12
CA ILE A 576 21.73 18.73 4.51
C ILE A 576 20.58 19.03 5.50
N PHE A 577 19.74 20.01 5.18
CA PHE A 577 18.66 20.49 6.05
C PHE A 577 17.33 19.72 5.92
N HIS A 578 17.30 18.66 5.11
CA HIS A 578 16.08 17.90 4.88
C HIS A 578 15.65 17.12 6.14
N ASN A 579 16.60 16.54 6.88
CA ASN A 579 16.36 15.99 8.22
C ASN A 579 16.70 17.02 9.30
N LYS A 580 15.72 17.84 9.69
CA LYS A 580 15.89 18.89 10.72
C LYS A 580 16.20 18.31 12.11
N TRP A 581 15.66 17.13 12.42
CA TRP A 581 15.87 16.45 13.69
C TRP A 581 17.32 16.00 13.84
N LEU A 582 17.93 15.49 12.76
CA LEU A 582 19.33 15.09 12.79
C LEU A 582 20.26 16.29 13.02
N ASN A 583 20.02 17.39 12.31
CA ASN A 583 20.78 18.62 12.51
C ASN A 583 20.66 19.14 13.94
N GLY A 584 19.44 19.19 14.48
CA GLY A 584 19.19 19.61 15.87
C GLY A 584 19.88 18.71 16.88
N ALA A 585 19.87 17.40 16.66
CA ALA A 585 20.49 16.45 17.57
C ALA A 585 22.02 16.47 17.50
N ILE A 586 22.62 16.68 16.33
CA ILE A 586 24.07 16.88 16.19
C ILE A 586 24.50 18.16 16.92
N VAL A 587 23.74 19.26 16.76
CA VAL A 587 24.00 20.51 17.50
C VAL A 587 23.90 20.28 19.01
N LEU A 588 22.87 19.56 19.46
CA LEU A 588 22.72 19.21 20.88
C LEU A 588 23.87 18.32 21.38
N ALA A 589 24.26 17.31 20.62
CA ALA A 589 25.38 16.42 20.95
C ALA A 589 26.69 17.19 21.07
N MET A 590 26.97 18.12 20.15
CA MET A 590 28.14 19.01 20.25
C MET A 590 28.06 19.95 21.45
N ALA A 591 26.88 20.52 21.74
CA ALA A 591 26.71 21.37 22.90
C ALA A 591 26.93 20.62 24.21
N LEU A 592 26.42 19.38 24.33
CA LEU A 592 26.65 18.50 25.46
C LEU A 592 28.13 18.08 25.55
N GLN A 593 28.78 17.81 24.43
CA GLN A 593 30.21 17.50 24.41
C GLN A 593 31.06 18.68 24.92
N ILE A 594 30.74 19.91 24.48
CA ILE A 594 31.37 21.13 24.97
C ILE A 594 31.11 21.28 26.48
N ALA A 595 29.88 21.04 26.95
CA ALA A 595 29.59 21.06 28.38
C ALA A 595 30.47 20.07 29.16
N VAL A 596 30.64 18.83 28.66
CA VAL A 596 31.49 17.82 29.30
C VAL A 596 32.96 18.24 29.34
N VAL A 597 33.44 19.00 28.36
CA VAL A 597 34.85 19.40 28.26
C VAL A 597 35.17 20.69 29.02
N TYR A 598 34.20 21.58 29.24
CA TYR A 598 34.46 22.93 29.79
C TYR A 598 33.74 23.26 31.11
N ILE A 599 32.79 22.44 31.59
CA ILE A 599 32.08 22.67 32.84
C ILE A 599 32.66 21.79 33.96
N GLU A 600 33.13 22.42 35.04
CA GLU A 600 33.89 21.77 36.14
C GLU A 600 33.22 20.49 36.72
N PRO A 601 31.92 20.48 37.10
CA PRO A 601 31.26 19.25 37.54
C PRO A 601 31.34 18.09 36.54
N PHE A 602 31.28 18.38 35.24
CA PHE A 602 31.34 17.35 34.21
C PHE A 602 32.78 16.94 33.90
N GLN A 603 33.73 17.87 33.94
CA GLN A 603 35.15 17.56 33.83
C GLN A 603 35.60 16.55 34.89
N ALA A 604 35.17 16.73 36.14
CA ALA A 604 35.46 15.79 37.22
C ALA A 604 34.85 14.40 36.98
N ALA A 605 33.63 14.35 36.43
CA ALA A 605 32.92 13.09 36.16
C ALA A 605 33.52 12.31 34.98
N PHE A 606 33.89 13.00 33.91
CA PHE A 606 34.38 12.40 32.66
C PHE A 606 35.92 12.39 32.54
N GLN A 607 36.61 12.97 33.53
CA GLN A 607 38.06 13.16 33.57
C GLN A 607 38.58 13.83 32.28
N THR A 608 37.98 14.99 31.97
CA THR A 608 38.30 15.80 30.80
C THR A 608 38.96 17.11 31.20
N VAL A 609 39.72 17.67 30.27
CA VAL A 609 40.41 18.96 30.41
C VAL A 609 40.06 19.88 29.24
N PRO A 610 40.06 21.22 29.42
CA PRO A 610 39.65 22.13 28.36
C PRO A 610 40.61 22.06 27.17
N LEU A 611 40.08 21.83 25.98
CA LEU A 611 40.87 21.77 24.74
C LEU A 611 41.11 23.17 24.14
N SER A 612 42.24 23.33 23.46
CA SER A 612 42.51 24.53 22.68
C SER A 612 41.75 24.51 21.33
N LEU A 613 41.74 25.66 20.63
CA LEU A 613 41.17 25.72 19.28
C LEU A 613 41.96 24.88 18.27
N GLU A 614 43.27 24.69 18.49
CA GLU A 614 44.12 23.85 17.64
C GLU A 614 43.72 22.38 17.78
N ASP A 615 43.49 21.93 19.01
CA ASP A 615 43.06 20.55 19.31
C ASP A 615 41.70 20.23 18.67
N TRP A 616 40.74 21.16 18.75
CA TRP A 616 39.48 21.04 18.01
C TRP A 616 39.69 21.02 16.50
N GLY A 617 40.65 21.80 15.99
CA GLY A 617 41.06 21.75 14.59
C GLY A 617 41.52 20.36 14.15
N ILE A 618 42.32 19.68 14.97
CA ILE A 618 42.77 18.30 14.71
C ILE A 618 41.58 17.34 14.63
N ALA A 619 40.68 17.40 15.61
CA ALA A 619 39.48 16.57 15.64
C ALA A 619 38.58 16.79 14.41
N LEU A 620 38.36 18.05 14.03
CA LEU A 620 37.55 18.43 12.87
C LEU A 620 38.17 18.01 11.54
N ILE A 621 39.49 18.15 11.39
CA ILE A 621 40.19 17.72 10.18
C ILE A 621 40.08 16.21 10.00
N ALA A 622 40.28 15.44 11.07
CA ALA A 622 40.20 13.98 11.03
C ALA A 622 38.79 13.47 10.70
N ALA A 623 37.75 14.05 11.32
CA ALA A 623 36.36 13.71 11.01
C ALA A 623 35.95 14.18 9.61
N GLY A 624 36.36 15.40 9.24
CA GLY A 624 36.11 15.99 7.93
C GLY A 624 36.75 15.20 6.79
N SER A 625 37.94 14.63 6.98
CA SER A 625 38.59 13.81 5.97
C SER A 625 37.82 12.52 5.69
N LEU A 626 37.32 11.83 6.72
CA LEU A 626 36.46 10.66 6.53
C LEU A 626 35.16 11.02 5.80
N PHE A 627 34.54 12.14 6.19
CA PHE A 627 33.33 12.64 5.54
C PHE A 627 33.56 12.91 4.05
N ILE A 628 34.65 13.60 3.71
CA ILE A 628 35.01 13.89 2.32
C ILE A 628 35.26 12.59 1.55
N ILE A 629 36.01 11.64 2.13
CA ILE A 629 36.27 10.33 1.51
C ILE A 629 34.95 9.61 1.19
N GLU A 630 34.03 9.55 2.16
CA GLU A 630 32.74 8.89 1.98
C GLU A 630 31.85 9.60 0.95
N GLU A 631 31.85 10.94 0.90
CA GLU A 631 31.09 11.69 -0.09
C GLU A 631 31.70 11.57 -1.51
N LEU A 632 33.02 11.62 -1.66
CA LEU A 632 33.69 11.37 -2.94
C LEU A 632 33.42 9.93 -3.42
N ARG A 633 33.43 8.96 -2.51
CA ARG A 633 33.06 7.56 -2.81
C ARG A 633 31.63 7.44 -3.32
N LYS A 634 30.66 8.21 -2.80
CA LYS A 634 29.29 8.28 -3.34
C LYS A 634 29.22 8.94 -4.72
N VAL A 635 30.08 9.92 -4.99
CA VAL A 635 30.14 10.59 -6.30
C VAL A 635 30.69 9.65 -7.38
N PHE A 636 31.85 9.04 -7.13
CA PHE A 636 32.58 8.28 -8.15
C PHE A 636 32.22 6.79 -8.17
N PHE A 637 31.91 6.21 -7.01
CA PHE A 637 31.66 4.76 -6.86
C PHE A 637 30.43 4.50 -5.96
N PRO A 638 29.23 5.01 -6.30
CA PRO A 638 28.04 4.89 -5.45
C PRO A 638 27.66 3.45 -5.10
N ARG A 639 27.99 2.50 -5.99
CA ARG A 639 27.69 1.07 -5.82
C ARG A 639 28.85 0.24 -5.28
N LEU A 640 29.96 0.85 -4.84
CA LEU A 640 31.14 0.13 -4.37
C LEU A 640 30.80 -0.92 -3.29
N PHE A 641 29.90 -0.55 -2.38
CA PHE A 641 29.47 -1.40 -1.27
C PHE A 641 28.10 -2.05 -1.52
N SER A 642 27.63 -2.16 -2.77
CA SER A 642 26.31 -2.77 -3.06
C SER A 642 26.36 -4.30 -3.18
N LEU A 643 27.50 -4.95 -2.90
CA LEU A 643 27.66 -6.40 -3.01
C LEU A 643 26.67 -7.12 -2.09
N GLY A 644 25.76 -7.92 -2.66
CA GLY A 644 24.72 -8.63 -1.91
C GLY A 644 23.57 -7.73 -1.41
N LYS A 645 23.58 -6.42 -1.74
CA LYS A 645 22.48 -5.49 -1.45
C LYS A 645 21.22 -5.82 -2.26
N TRP A 646 21.45 -6.19 -3.52
CA TRP A 646 20.46 -6.55 -4.50
C TRP A 646 20.66 -8.01 -4.87
N GLN A 647 19.83 -8.88 -4.32
CA GLN A 647 19.52 -10.15 -4.96
C GLN A 647 18.10 -10.00 -5.47
N PRO A 648 17.90 -9.74 -6.78
CA PRO A 648 16.55 -9.81 -7.32
C PRO A 648 16.04 -11.22 -7.10
N VAL A 649 14.76 -11.36 -6.76
CA VAL A 649 14.15 -12.68 -6.65
C VAL A 649 14.12 -13.30 -8.05
N THR A 650 15.13 -14.09 -8.38
CA THR A 650 15.16 -14.87 -9.61
C THR A 650 14.31 -16.11 -9.40
N PHE A 651 13.06 -16.03 -9.83
CA PHE A 651 12.22 -17.22 -9.98
C PHE A 651 12.88 -18.09 -11.06
N ARG A 652 13.22 -19.34 -10.71
CA ARG A 652 13.87 -20.25 -11.65
C ARG A 652 12.95 -20.42 -12.87
N LYS A 653 13.32 -19.82 -14.01
CA LYS A 653 12.92 -20.34 -15.31
C LYS A 653 13.63 -21.69 -15.47
N LYS A 654 12.94 -22.77 -15.15
CA LYS A 654 13.32 -24.10 -15.61
C LYS A 654 12.68 -24.35 -16.96
#